data_AF-A0A1B0D3B0-F1
#
_entry.id   AF-A0A1B0D3B0-F1
#
_cell.length_a   1.000
_cell.length_b   1.000
_cell.length_c   1.000
_cell.angle_alpha   90.00
_cell.angle_beta   90.00
_cell.angle_gamma   90.00
#
_symmetry.space_group_name_H-M   'P 1'
#
loop_
_entity.id
_entity.type
_entity.pdbx_description
1 polymer ?
#
loop_
_entity_poly.entity_id
_entity_poly.type
_entity_poly.pdbx_seq_one_letter_code
_entity_poly.pdbx_strand_id
1 'polypeptide(L)'
;MALTGQKWKDMRATLSPAFTGSKMRLMCDFMVESCDQMVSYLKEEVTKKGLQSYDVKELIARLAVDVIGTCAFGVKVDSLKDKNNEFFVTSRSLINFTSISLQIKFILYIICPQIMKFFKISFFSEAASNFIRNIVLDTMKTREEKNIIRPDMIHLLMEAKKGNLINAGNDKDSAGFATVEESDIGMRTFIKRSWKDDELVGQCFLFFLAGYEALSTITSFVIYEIMVNTDVQNKLYQEVSEMDKKSEGKSLNYDTLKQLKYLDMVVSEVLRKWSGPALDRVCTRDFTFKYDMKSTIYYLVLNFHVEPTEKTQIPIKFTNSVIGLQPEKGIHAQFLLGLLVYYIYQFGTKNENFFLERGLKFRKPVFLFGNNFPVVSLKNNLFDLMRGICRDFPKEKLIGYYDFRTPFVVVLDPEILKQLTIKEFENFTDHVPILSEDSDPLFGNALFSLRGHKWKDMRATLSPAFTGSKMRLMCDLMVEICEQMVIYLKDDVAKNGLQIHEAKKLISRLAIDIIGTCAFGVKVDSLKDKENEFYVTASNLINLSGLSLQIKFAGYRMFPKLMKLLKIPLFPEGSRNFMKTLILNTIRTREEKNIKRPDMINLLMDAQKGDLIYNAAETDSASAGFATVEESEIGRTTLIKRSWTDDELVAQCFIFFLAGFEGLSNITSFVIYEIMVNKDVQDKLYKEVSRIEKDLDGKSLKYDTLQQLKYLDMVVSEVLRKWAGPFVDRICTKDFTLKYDGNKEYTFYKGESFVIPITVYHHNPEFFPNPEKFDPERFSDEKKGSINSSTYIPFGIGPRNCIGSRFALMEIKAIIYYLVLNFHIEQTEKTQIPIRLANSFAGLMSEKGVHVQFRPRY
;
A
#
# COMPACT_ATOMS: atom_id res chain seq x y z
N MET A 1 -19.56 23.84 3.50
CA MET A 1 -19.94 22.98 2.35
C MET A 1 -20.66 23.88 1.35
N ALA A 2 -20.35 23.80 0.06
CA ALA A 2 -20.97 24.68 -0.94
C ALA A 2 -22.49 24.47 -1.00
N LEU A 3 -23.26 25.56 -1.16
CA LEU A 3 -24.71 25.48 -1.33
C LEU A 3 -25.04 24.90 -2.70
N THR A 4 -26.02 24.00 -2.77
CA THR A 4 -26.43 23.33 -4.02
C THR A 4 -27.95 23.40 -4.23
N GLY A 5 -28.38 23.24 -5.48
CA GLY A 5 -29.79 23.13 -5.84
C GLY A 5 -30.62 24.35 -5.42
N GLN A 6 -31.78 24.11 -4.79
CA GLN A 6 -32.70 25.18 -4.38
C GLN A 6 -32.11 26.09 -3.31
N LYS A 7 -31.27 25.57 -2.39
CA LYS A 7 -30.60 26.39 -1.37
C LYS A 7 -29.71 27.46 -1.98
N TRP A 8 -28.99 27.12 -3.05
CA TRP A 8 -28.17 28.08 -3.78
C TRP A 8 -29.04 29.14 -4.49
N LYS A 9 -30.16 28.72 -5.11
CA LYS A 9 -31.09 29.64 -5.78
C LYS A 9 -31.70 30.65 -4.79
N ASP A 10 -32.10 30.18 -3.62
CA ASP A 10 -32.64 31.04 -2.55
C ASP A 10 -31.56 32.01 -2.04
N MET A 11 -30.32 31.55 -1.82
CA MET A 11 -29.24 32.43 -1.37
C MET A 11 -28.90 33.48 -2.45
N ARG A 12 -28.80 33.07 -3.71
CA ARG A 12 -28.55 33.98 -4.83
C ARG A 12 -29.63 35.05 -4.93
N ALA A 13 -30.90 34.66 -4.82
CA ALA A 13 -32.02 35.59 -4.84
C ALA A 13 -32.02 36.53 -3.61
N THR A 14 -31.59 36.04 -2.43
CA THR A 14 -31.47 36.85 -1.21
C THR A 14 -30.41 37.93 -1.35
N LEU A 15 -29.27 37.62 -1.99
CA LEU A 15 -28.12 38.53 -2.08
C LEU A 15 -28.12 39.42 -3.33
N SER A 16 -28.84 39.06 -4.39
CA SER A 16 -28.86 39.84 -5.64
C SER A 16 -29.24 41.33 -5.42
N PRO A 17 -30.23 41.68 -4.56
CA PRO A 17 -30.56 43.08 -4.31
C PRO A 17 -29.43 43.90 -3.67
N ALA A 18 -28.44 43.26 -3.04
CA ALA A 18 -27.26 43.91 -2.47
C ALA A 18 -26.31 44.48 -3.54
N PHE A 19 -26.48 44.07 -4.81
CA PHE A 19 -25.63 44.46 -5.94
C PHE A 19 -26.30 45.43 -6.93
N THR A 20 -27.42 46.03 -6.52
CA THR A 20 -28.12 47.07 -7.31
C THR A 20 -27.29 48.36 -7.38
N GLY A 21 -27.50 49.15 -8.43
CA GLY A 21 -26.80 50.43 -8.63
C GLY A 21 -26.94 51.37 -7.43
N SER A 22 -28.15 51.46 -6.87
CA SER A 22 -28.43 52.24 -5.65
C SER A 22 -27.62 51.79 -4.42
N LYS A 23 -27.43 50.48 -4.20
CA LYS A 23 -26.62 49.95 -3.09
C LYS A 23 -25.12 50.06 -3.35
N MET A 24 -24.69 49.86 -4.60
CA MET A 24 -23.30 50.04 -5.02
C MET A 24 -22.84 51.51 -4.88
N ARG A 25 -23.73 52.47 -5.14
CA ARG A 25 -23.48 53.91 -4.92
C ARG A 25 -23.07 54.21 -3.48
N LEU A 26 -23.69 53.55 -2.50
CA LEU A 26 -23.37 53.74 -1.08
C LEU A 26 -22.00 53.14 -0.68
N MET A 27 -21.52 52.14 -1.43
CA MET A 27 -20.23 51.49 -1.15
C MET A 27 -19.06 52.17 -1.89
N CYS A 28 -19.35 52.98 -2.92
CA CYS A 28 -18.35 53.66 -3.73
C CYS A 28 -17.41 54.54 -2.90
N ASP A 29 -17.95 55.28 -1.93
CA ASP A 29 -17.17 56.19 -1.08
C ASP A 29 -16.10 55.44 -0.27
N PHE A 30 -16.39 54.22 0.18
CA PHE A 30 -15.43 53.37 0.89
C PHE A 30 -14.30 52.88 -0.03
N MET A 31 -14.60 52.58 -1.30
CA MET A 31 -13.60 52.17 -2.27
C MET A 31 -12.66 53.32 -2.62
N VAL A 32 -13.23 54.51 -2.81
CA VAL A 32 -12.48 55.76 -3.08
C VAL A 32 -11.56 56.08 -1.90
N GLU A 33 -12.04 55.95 -0.67
CA GLU A 33 -11.20 56.15 0.53
C GLU A 33 -9.97 55.23 0.55
N SER A 34 -10.12 53.94 0.23
CA SER A 34 -8.98 53.01 0.14
C SER A 34 -8.03 53.33 -1.01
N CYS A 35 -8.56 53.79 -2.15
CA CYS A 35 -7.74 54.26 -3.27
C CYS A 35 -6.94 55.52 -2.90
N ASP A 36 -7.56 56.48 -2.21
CA ASP A 36 -6.91 57.69 -1.73
C ASP A 36 -5.78 57.37 -0.74
N GLN A 37 -6.00 56.42 0.19
CA GLN A 37 -4.95 55.93 1.09
C GLN A 37 -3.73 55.39 0.33
N MET A 38 -3.96 54.58 -0.71
CA MET A 38 -2.88 54.07 -1.56
C MET A 38 -2.16 55.20 -2.31
N VAL A 39 -2.89 56.14 -2.90
CA VAL A 39 -2.30 57.28 -3.62
C VAL A 39 -1.48 58.16 -2.68
N SER A 40 -1.99 58.46 -1.48
CA SER A 40 -1.27 59.21 -0.46
C SER A 40 0.00 58.49 -0.01
N TYR A 41 -0.06 57.17 0.22
CA TYR A 41 1.11 56.36 0.55
C TYR A 41 2.17 56.41 -0.56
N LEU A 42 1.77 56.22 -1.83
CA LEU A 42 2.70 56.26 -2.96
C LEU A 42 3.34 57.66 -3.13
N LYS A 43 2.56 58.74 -2.98
CA LYS A 43 3.09 60.11 -3.01
C LYS A 43 4.10 60.36 -1.88
N GLU A 44 3.78 59.90 -0.66
CA GLU A 44 4.65 60.01 0.51
C GLU A 44 5.96 59.22 0.32
N GLU A 45 5.89 57.98 -0.19
CA GLU A 45 7.08 57.17 -0.47
C GLU A 45 7.94 57.78 -1.58
N VAL A 46 7.34 58.33 -2.63
CA VAL A 46 8.09 59.04 -3.69
C VAL A 46 8.76 60.29 -3.16
N THR A 47 8.10 61.05 -2.28
CA THR A 47 8.68 62.25 -1.66
C THR A 47 9.82 61.89 -0.70
N LYS A 48 9.70 60.79 0.05
CA LYS A 48 10.71 60.36 1.03
C LYS A 48 11.90 59.62 0.42
N LYS A 49 11.68 58.80 -0.61
CA LYS A 49 12.67 57.83 -1.13
C LYS A 49 12.94 57.98 -2.63
N GLY A 50 12.34 58.96 -3.30
CA GLY A 50 12.43 59.11 -4.76
C GLY A 50 11.62 58.04 -5.50
N LEU A 51 11.85 57.90 -6.81
CA LEU A 51 11.19 56.88 -7.63
C LEU A 51 11.58 55.47 -7.17
N GLN A 52 10.58 54.62 -6.92
CA GLN A 52 10.74 53.26 -6.42
C GLN A 52 10.09 52.26 -7.38
N SER A 53 10.67 51.06 -7.46
CA SER A 53 10.06 49.92 -8.16
C SER A 53 9.09 49.20 -7.22
N TYR A 54 7.89 48.89 -7.72
CA TYR A 54 6.87 48.17 -6.96
C TYR A 54 6.48 46.87 -7.68
N ASP A 55 6.26 45.81 -6.91
CA ASP A 55 5.49 44.66 -7.38
C ASP A 55 4.01 45.06 -7.43
N VAL A 56 3.50 45.24 -8.64
CA VAL A 56 2.11 45.67 -8.89
C VAL A 56 1.12 44.66 -8.31
N LYS A 57 1.40 43.35 -8.38
CA LYS A 57 0.48 42.33 -7.86
C LYS A 57 0.39 42.40 -6.35
N GLU A 58 1.51 42.60 -5.64
CA GLU A 58 1.52 42.80 -4.18
C GLU A 58 0.84 44.11 -3.77
N LEU A 59 1.10 45.20 -4.49
CA LEU A 59 0.52 46.52 -4.22
C LEU A 59 -1.01 46.49 -4.35
N ILE A 60 -1.51 45.96 -5.47
CA ILE A 60 -2.94 45.85 -5.72
C ILE A 60 -3.59 44.77 -4.84
N ALA A 61 -2.88 43.71 -4.45
CA ALA A 61 -3.37 42.76 -3.46
C ALA A 61 -3.67 43.41 -2.11
N ARG A 62 -2.83 44.34 -1.64
CA ARG A 62 -3.07 45.12 -0.41
C ARG A 62 -4.28 46.03 -0.55
N LEU A 63 -4.36 46.78 -1.64
CA LEU A 63 -5.55 47.60 -1.94
C LEU A 63 -6.82 46.74 -1.98
N ALA A 64 -6.79 45.57 -2.62
CA ALA A 64 -7.95 44.70 -2.72
C ALA A 64 -8.43 44.21 -1.34
N VAL A 65 -7.49 43.86 -0.45
CA VAL A 65 -7.84 43.48 0.94
C VAL A 65 -8.42 44.65 1.72
N ASP A 66 -7.89 45.86 1.56
CA ASP A 66 -8.35 47.06 2.28
C ASP A 66 -9.76 47.48 1.81
N VAL A 67 -10.00 47.45 0.49
CA VAL A 67 -11.30 47.69 -0.12
C VAL A 67 -12.32 46.66 0.38
N ILE A 68 -11.97 45.36 0.34
CA ILE A 68 -12.87 44.30 0.80
C ILE A 68 -13.08 44.37 2.33
N GLY A 69 -12.06 44.68 3.11
CA GLY A 69 -12.16 44.86 4.56
C GLY A 69 -13.20 45.94 4.89
N THR A 70 -13.12 47.08 4.21
CA THR A 70 -14.01 48.22 4.44
C THR A 70 -15.42 47.98 3.90
N CYS A 71 -15.55 47.43 2.67
CA CYS A 71 -16.83 47.26 1.98
C CYS A 71 -17.58 45.97 2.36
N ALA A 72 -16.87 44.88 2.64
CA ALA A 72 -17.46 43.57 2.88
C ALA A 72 -17.48 43.18 4.37
N PHE A 73 -16.50 43.61 5.15
CA PHE A 73 -16.38 43.28 6.58
C PHE A 73 -16.66 44.46 7.51
N GLY A 74 -16.75 45.68 6.97
CA GLY A 74 -16.96 46.86 7.78
C GLY A 74 -15.79 47.18 8.72
N VAL A 75 -14.58 46.75 8.37
CA VAL A 75 -13.35 47.00 9.12
C VAL A 75 -12.49 47.96 8.30
N LYS A 76 -12.06 49.07 8.90
CA LYS A 76 -11.13 49.99 8.23
C LYS A 76 -9.71 49.40 8.32
N VAL A 77 -9.08 49.19 7.18
CA VAL A 77 -7.75 48.59 7.06
C VAL A 77 -6.89 49.48 6.18
N ASP A 78 -5.65 49.75 6.60
CA ASP A 78 -4.60 50.40 5.80
C ASP A 78 -3.36 49.49 5.82
N SER A 79 -3.40 48.46 4.97
CA SER A 79 -2.36 47.43 4.93
C SER A 79 -1.09 47.89 4.21
N LEU A 80 -1.11 49.07 3.59
CA LEU A 80 0.06 49.69 2.96
C LEU A 80 0.94 50.38 3.99
N LYS A 81 0.35 51.11 4.96
CA LYS A 81 1.09 51.69 6.09
C LYS A 81 1.41 50.66 7.17
N ASP A 82 0.43 49.84 7.57
CA ASP A 82 0.64 48.76 8.54
C ASP A 82 0.88 47.43 7.81
N LYS A 83 2.16 47.16 7.50
CA LYS A 83 2.55 45.99 6.72
C LYS A 83 2.19 44.64 7.37
N ASN A 84 2.06 44.63 8.70
CA ASN A 84 1.78 43.45 9.52
C ASN A 84 0.32 43.41 10.01
N ASN A 85 -0.55 44.21 9.40
CA ASN A 85 -1.95 44.25 9.78
C ASN A 85 -2.56 42.84 9.85
N GLU A 86 -3.17 42.52 10.99
CA GLU A 86 -3.67 41.19 11.30
C GLU A 86 -4.73 40.72 10.28
N PHE A 87 -5.57 41.64 9.80
CA PHE A 87 -6.57 41.34 8.77
C PHE A 87 -5.90 40.95 7.45
N PHE A 88 -4.86 41.68 7.02
CA PHE A 88 -4.13 41.37 5.79
C PHE A 88 -3.35 40.06 5.88
N VAL A 89 -2.57 39.86 6.95
CA VAL A 89 -1.74 38.65 7.13
C VAL A 89 -2.60 37.40 7.23
N THR A 90 -3.66 37.45 8.02
CA THR A 90 -4.58 36.31 8.20
C THR A 90 -5.34 36.01 6.92
N SER A 91 -5.81 37.05 6.24
CA SER A 91 -6.49 36.92 4.95
C SER A 91 -5.57 36.32 3.89
N ARG A 92 -4.31 36.79 3.78
CA ARG A 92 -3.31 36.26 2.83
C ARG A 92 -3.03 34.77 3.02
N SER A 93 -3.09 34.26 4.26
CA SER A 93 -2.92 32.84 4.53
C SER A 93 -4.03 31.95 3.95
N LEU A 94 -5.22 32.52 3.70
CA LEU A 94 -6.37 31.81 3.09
C LEU A 94 -6.28 31.71 1.56
N ILE A 95 -5.53 32.61 0.93
CA ILE A 95 -5.48 32.83 -0.53
C ILE A 95 -4.12 32.52 -1.15
N ASN A 96 -3.16 31.98 -0.39
CA ASN A 96 -1.87 31.56 -0.95
C ASN A 96 -1.99 30.22 -1.71
N PHE A 97 -2.58 30.27 -2.91
CA PHE A 97 -2.79 29.11 -3.81
C PHE A 97 -1.50 28.48 -4.36
N THR A 98 -0.35 29.10 -4.12
CA THR A 98 0.96 28.53 -4.48
C THR A 98 1.49 27.51 -3.46
N SER A 99 0.85 27.41 -2.29
CA SER A 99 1.22 26.42 -1.27
C SER A 99 0.98 25.00 -1.77
N ILE A 100 2.05 24.19 -1.81
CA ILE A 100 2.01 22.76 -2.17
C ILE A 100 0.96 22.01 -1.33
N SER A 101 0.82 22.38 -0.06
CA SER A 101 -0.19 21.80 0.85
C SER A 101 -1.62 22.07 0.36
N LEU A 102 -1.92 23.28 -0.10
CA LEU A 102 -3.25 23.67 -0.58
C LEU A 102 -3.56 23.02 -1.94
N GLN A 103 -2.54 22.88 -2.81
CA GLN A 103 -2.66 22.18 -4.09
C GLN A 103 -2.95 20.69 -3.91
N ILE A 104 -2.26 20.02 -2.97
CA ILE A 104 -2.53 18.62 -2.62
C ILE A 104 -3.96 18.47 -2.08
N LYS A 105 -4.43 19.38 -1.23
CA LYS A 105 -5.82 19.37 -0.73
C LYS A 105 -6.86 19.56 -1.85
N PHE A 106 -6.61 20.43 -2.83
CA PHE A 106 -7.46 20.58 -4.03
C PHE A 106 -7.55 19.27 -4.82
N ILE A 107 -6.39 18.64 -5.08
CA ILE A 107 -6.32 17.38 -5.83
C ILE A 107 -7.05 16.25 -5.08
N LEU A 108 -6.81 16.12 -3.77
CA LEU A 108 -7.49 15.11 -2.95
C LEU A 108 -9.00 15.32 -2.88
N TYR A 109 -9.46 16.57 -2.88
CA TYR A 109 -10.90 16.87 -2.93
C TYR A 109 -11.54 16.44 -4.26
N ILE A 110 -10.84 16.62 -5.39
CA ILE A 110 -11.34 16.22 -6.72
C ILE A 110 -11.32 14.70 -6.89
N ILE A 111 -10.21 14.04 -6.51
CA ILE A 111 -10.00 12.62 -6.77
C ILE A 111 -10.71 11.73 -5.72
N CYS A 112 -10.65 12.13 -4.44
CA CYS A 112 -11.09 11.31 -3.31
C CYS A 112 -11.91 12.10 -2.28
N PRO A 113 -13.06 12.69 -2.65
CA PRO A 113 -13.86 13.53 -1.75
C PRO A 113 -14.34 12.78 -0.49
N GLN A 114 -14.51 11.45 -0.56
CA GLN A 114 -14.93 10.64 0.59
C GLN A 114 -13.83 10.50 1.66
N ILE A 115 -12.56 10.45 1.26
CA ILE A 115 -11.43 10.35 2.19
C ILE A 115 -11.27 11.66 2.96
N MET A 116 -11.36 12.79 2.27
CA MET A 116 -11.33 14.12 2.89
C MET A 116 -12.45 14.28 3.93
N LYS A 117 -13.66 13.78 3.62
CA LYS A 117 -14.80 13.78 4.54
C LYS A 117 -14.59 12.85 5.73
N PHE A 118 -14.01 11.67 5.52
CA PHE A 118 -13.74 10.68 6.57
C PHE A 118 -12.74 11.21 7.61
N PHE A 119 -11.63 11.82 7.15
CA PHE A 119 -10.59 12.37 8.01
C PHE A 119 -10.87 13.80 8.50
N LYS A 120 -12.01 14.40 8.14
CA LYS A 120 -12.38 15.79 8.48
C LYS A 120 -11.30 16.82 8.12
N ILE A 121 -10.59 16.60 7.01
CA ILE A 121 -9.48 17.48 6.59
C ILE A 121 -10.09 18.79 6.06
N SER A 122 -9.82 19.90 6.75
CA SER A 122 -10.27 21.22 6.33
C SER A 122 -9.43 21.77 5.17
N PHE A 123 -10.11 22.49 4.28
CA PHE A 123 -9.48 23.13 3.13
C PHE A 123 -8.57 24.29 3.56
N PHE A 124 -9.11 25.15 4.44
CA PHE A 124 -8.46 26.33 4.98
C PHE A 124 -7.88 26.06 6.38
N SER A 125 -6.96 26.92 6.83
CA SER A 125 -6.45 26.87 8.19
C SER A 125 -7.56 27.20 9.19
N GLU A 126 -7.59 26.46 10.30
CA GLU A 126 -8.60 26.64 11.34
C GLU A 126 -8.49 28.02 12.00
N ALA A 127 -7.26 28.49 12.24
CA ALA A 127 -6.99 29.82 12.79
C ALA A 127 -7.58 30.95 11.92
N ALA A 128 -7.33 30.94 10.60
CA ALA A 128 -7.83 31.99 9.73
C ALA A 128 -9.34 31.89 9.49
N SER A 129 -9.89 30.67 9.48
CA SER A 129 -11.34 30.46 9.38
C SER A 129 -12.07 31.01 10.62
N ASN A 130 -11.52 30.78 11.81
CA ASN A 130 -12.07 31.28 13.07
C ASN A 130 -11.96 32.81 13.18
N PHE A 131 -10.83 33.39 12.75
CA PHE A 131 -10.64 34.83 12.72
C PHE A 131 -11.71 35.55 11.88
N ILE A 132 -11.91 35.11 10.63
CA ILE A 132 -12.94 35.70 9.75
C ILE A 132 -14.34 35.51 10.32
N ARG A 133 -14.63 34.33 10.88
CA ARG A 133 -15.91 34.05 11.53
C ARG A 133 -16.19 35.01 12.68
N ASN A 134 -15.21 35.22 13.56
CA ASN A 134 -15.36 36.09 14.72
C ASN A 134 -15.57 37.55 14.30
N ILE A 135 -14.77 38.05 13.34
CA ILE A 135 -14.93 39.43 12.82
C ILE A 135 -16.36 39.67 12.32
N VAL A 136 -16.89 38.76 11.50
CA VAL A 136 -18.24 38.92 10.93
C VAL A 136 -19.30 38.92 12.02
N LEU A 137 -19.26 37.94 12.93
CA LEU A 137 -20.29 37.79 13.96
C LEU A 137 -20.23 38.89 15.03
N ASP A 138 -19.04 39.26 15.49
CA ASP A 138 -18.85 40.32 16.47
C ASP A 138 -19.25 41.68 15.90
N THR A 139 -18.98 41.92 14.61
CA THR A 139 -19.42 43.13 13.91
C THR A 139 -20.94 43.18 13.78
N MET A 140 -21.59 42.08 13.38
CA MET A 140 -23.06 42.00 13.29
C MET A 140 -23.70 42.24 14.67
N LYS A 141 -23.19 41.58 15.71
CA LYS A 141 -23.69 41.69 17.09
C LYS A 141 -23.55 43.12 17.61
N THR A 142 -22.36 43.71 17.49
CA THR A 142 -22.09 45.08 17.96
C THR A 142 -23.02 46.09 17.28
N ARG A 143 -23.30 45.92 15.99
CA ARG A 143 -24.18 46.83 15.25
C ARG A 143 -25.64 46.69 15.65
N GLU A 144 -26.09 45.47 15.94
CA GLU A 144 -27.44 45.22 16.43
C GLU A 144 -27.65 45.79 17.84
N GLU A 145 -26.67 45.62 18.73
CA GLU A 145 -26.72 46.17 20.09
C GLU A 145 -26.68 47.71 20.12
N LYS A 146 -25.89 48.32 19.22
CA LYS A 146 -25.66 49.78 19.19
C LYS A 146 -26.49 50.52 18.13
N ASN A 147 -27.38 49.84 17.41
CA ASN A 147 -28.17 50.40 16.29
C ASN A 147 -27.31 51.14 15.25
N ILE A 148 -26.15 50.59 14.90
CA ILE A 148 -25.22 51.21 13.93
C ILE A 148 -25.66 50.83 12.50
N ILE A 149 -26.00 51.85 11.72
CA ILE A 149 -26.30 51.72 10.29
C ILE A 149 -25.05 52.13 9.50
N ARG A 150 -24.46 51.18 8.78
CA ARG A 150 -23.34 51.42 7.86
C ARG A 150 -23.66 50.71 6.55
N PRO A 151 -23.70 51.39 5.39
CA PRO A 151 -24.16 50.80 4.15
C PRO A 151 -23.07 49.93 3.49
N ASP A 152 -22.70 48.84 4.16
CA ASP A 152 -21.72 47.85 3.71
C ASP A 152 -22.35 46.45 3.64
N MET A 153 -21.60 45.45 3.17
CA MET A 153 -22.14 44.09 2.97
C MET A 153 -22.63 43.45 4.28
N ILE A 154 -22.01 43.73 5.43
CA ILE A 154 -22.46 43.17 6.72
C ILE A 154 -23.86 43.68 7.04
N HIS A 155 -24.12 44.97 6.84
CA HIS A 155 -25.44 45.53 7.08
C HIS A 155 -26.49 44.98 6.11
N LEU A 156 -26.12 44.79 4.84
CA LEU A 156 -26.99 44.15 3.84
C LEU A 156 -27.28 42.68 4.19
N LEU A 157 -26.31 41.95 4.74
CA LEU A 157 -26.53 40.58 5.24
C LEU A 157 -27.41 40.54 6.49
N MET A 158 -27.34 41.57 7.36
CA MET A 158 -28.26 41.73 8.48
C MET A 158 -29.70 42.02 8.01
N GLU A 159 -29.87 42.89 7.00
CA GLU A 159 -31.17 43.16 6.36
C GLU A 159 -31.73 41.91 5.67
N ALA A 160 -30.87 41.16 4.98
CA ALA A 160 -31.21 39.88 4.37
C ALA A 160 -31.64 38.83 5.40
N LYS A 161 -30.96 38.76 6.56
CA LYS A 161 -31.33 37.88 7.68
C LYS A 161 -32.72 38.23 8.25
N LYS A 162 -33.09 39.51 8.24
CA LYS A 162 -34.40 40.02 8.69
C LYS A 162 -35.50 39.91 7.62
N GLY A 163 -35.16 39.49 6.39
CA GLY A 163 -36.09 39.38 5.27
C GLY A 163 -36.48 40.74 4.65
N ASN A 164 -35.74 41.80 4.96
CA ASN A 164 -36.05 43.18 4.55
C ASN A 164 -35.38 43.57 3.22
N LEU A 165 -34.53 42.71 2.67
CA LEU A 165 -33.84 42.94 1.40
C LEU A 165 -34.75 42.53 0.23
N ILE A 166 -35.43 43.49 -0.40
CA ILE A 166 -36.36 43.26 -1.51
C ILE A 166 -35.77 43.85 -2.79
N ASN A 167 -35.90 43.12 -3.91
CA ASN A 167 -35.56 43.65 -5.23
C ASN A 167 -36.68 44.61 -5.68
N ALA A 168 -36.44 45.93 -5.60
CA ALA A 168 -37.34 46.94 -6.14
C ALA A 168 -37.15 46.96 -7.66
N GLY A 169 -37.90 46.12 -8.37
CA GLY A 169 -37.75 45.96 -9.82
C GLY A 169 -37.71 47.30 -10.57
N ASN A 170 -36.70 47.43 -11.44
CA ASN A 170 -36.38 48.53 -12.38
C ASN A 170 -35.15 49.41 -12.08
N ASP A 171 -34.06 48.89 -11.53
CA ASP A 171 -32.74 49.53 -11.71
C ASP A 171 -32.12 49.03 -13.04
N LYS A 172 -32.42 49.69 -14.16
CA LYS A 172 -31.68 49.52 -15.45
C LYS A 172 -30.31 50.22 -15.41
N ASP A 173 -29.73 50.32 -14.23
CA ASP A 173 -28.67 51.28 -13.95
C ASP A 173 -27.30 50.58 -14.03
N SER A 174 -27.00 49.96 -15.18
CA SER A 174 -25.74 49.25 -15.38
C SER A 174 -24.57 50.21 -15.57
N ALA A 175 -23.48 50.00 -14.82
CA ALA A 175 -22.22 50.72 -15.00
C ALA A 175 -21.31 49.92 -15.94
N GLY A 176 -21.25 50.33 -17.21
CA GLY A 176 -20.27 49.85 -18.17
C GLY A 176 -20.71 48.72 -19.11
N PHE A 177 -19.89 48.52 -20.15
CA PHE A 177 -20.15 47.67 -21.32
C PHE A 177 -20.10 46.15 -21.01
N ALA A 178 -19.40 45.74 -19.95
CA ALA A 178 -19.23 44.34 -19.53
C ALA A 178 -20.24 43.87 -18.46
N THR A 179 -21.36 44.57 -18.31
CA THR A 179 -22.38 44.24 -17.31
C THR A 179 -23.18 43.00 -17.71
N VAL A 180 -23.40 42.10 -16.76
CA VAL A 180 -24.11 40.83 -16.98
C VAL A 180 -25.61 41.06 -16.83
N GLU A 181 -26.42 40.53 -17.75
CA GLU A 181 -27.89 40.54 -17.61
C GLU A 181 -28.30 39.88 -16.28
N GLU A 182 -29.20 40.54 -15.54
CA GLU A 182 -29.71 40.00 -14.29
C GLU A 182 -30.48 38.69 -14.54
N SER A 183 -30.13 37.64 -13.80
CA SER A 183 -30.85 36.36 -13.90
C SER A 183 -32.26 36.47 -13.34
N ASP A 184 -33.25 35.80 -13.96
CA ASP A 184 -34.62 35.67 -13.43
C ASP A 184 -34.69 35.14 -11.99
N ILE A 185 -33.67 34.38 -11.57
CA ILE A 185 -33.54 33.87 -10.19
C ILE A 185 -33.30 35.02 -9.20
N GLY A 186 -32.54 36.04 -9.58
CA GLY A 186 -32.25 37.23 -8.79
C GLY A 186 -33.41 38.23 -8.68
N MET A 187 -34.43 38.08 -9.53
CA MET A 187 -35.64 38.92 -9.53
C MET A 187 -36.77 38.38 -8.63
N ARG A 188 -36.55 37.30 -7.88
CA ARG A 188 -37.55 36.77 -6.95
C ARG A 188 -37.74 37.73 -5.78
N THR A 189 -38.95 38.27 -5.62
CA THR A 189 -39.28 39.32 -4.63
C THR A 189 -39.53 38.80 -3.21
N PHE A 190 -39.73 37.49 -3.01
CA PHE A 190 -40.02 36.93 -1.68
C PHE A 190 -39.37 35.55 -1.46
N ILE A 191 -38.57 35.43 -0.40
CA ILE A 191 -37.88 34.19 0.00
C ILE A 191 -38.21 33.91 1.46
N LYS A 192 -39.08 32.92 1.71
CA LYS A 192 -39.52 32.56 3.07
C LYS A 192 -38.49 31.64 3.75
N ARG A 193 -37.29 32.16 4.03
CA ARG A 193 -36.19 31.38 4.63
C ARG A 193 -35.33 32.23 5.58
N SER A 194 -35.09 31.72 6.79
CA SER A 194 -34.10 32.28 7.72
C SER A 194 -32.73 31.63 7.49
N TRP A 195 -31.68 32.46 7.43
CA TRP A 195 -30.29 32.02 7.21
C TRP A 195 -29.56 31.85 8.53
N LYS A 196 -28.77 30.77 8.64
CA LYS A 196 -27.90 30.56 9.80
C LYS A 196 -26.68 31.47 9.73
N ASP A 197 -26.12 31.81 10.88
CA ASP A 197 -24.92 32.63 11.01
C ASP A 197 -23.74 32.08 10.20
N ASP A 198 -23.48 30.76 10.27
CA ASP A 198 -22.41 30.13 9.48
C ASP A 198 -22.67 30.17 7.96
N GLU A 199 -23.94 30.21 7.53
CA GLU A 199 -24.29 30.33 6.11
C GLU A 199 -23.99 31.74 5.60
N LEU A 200 -24.25 32.78 6.42
CA LEU A 200 -23.93 34.18 6.11
C LEU A 200 -22.43 34.46 6.17
N VAL A 201 -21.73 33.95 7.19
CA VAL A 201 -20.26 33.99 7.29
C VAL A 201 -19.63 33.35 6.05
N GLY A 202 -20.18 32.23 5.59
CA GLY A 202 -19.75 31.58 4.34
C GLY A 202 -19.90 32.45 3.10
N GLN A 203 -20.89 33.36 3.05
CA GLN A 203 -21.03 34.32 1.95
C GLN A 203 -20.00 35.44 2.05
N CYS A 204 -19.74 36.00 3.24
CA CYS A 204 -18.65 36.96 3.45
C CYS A 204 -17.31 36.40 2.97
N PHE A 205 -17.05 35.13 3.30
CA PHE A 205 -15.84 34.42 2.88
C PHE A 205 -15.78 34.21 1.36
N LEU A 206 -16.90 33.86 0.72
CA LEU A 206 -16.99 33.73 -0.73
C LEU A 206 -16.75 35.07 -1.44
N PHE A 207 -17.34 36.16 -0.93
CA PHE A 207 -17.12 37.51 -1.46
C PHE A 207 -15.67 37.94 -1.32
N PHE A 208 -15.03 37.61 -0.19
CA PHE A 208 -13.61 37.87 0.01
C PHE A 208 -12.77 37.16 -1.06
N LEU A 209 -12.94 35.84 -1.24
CA LEU A 209 -12.16 35.07 -2.21
C LEU A 209 -12.38 35.53 -3.65
N ALA A 210 -13.65 35.71 -4.04
CA ALA A 210 -14.01 36.08 -5.40
C ALA A 210 -13.59 37.53 -5.73
N GLY A 211 -13.83 38.45 -4.79
CA GLY A 211 -13.47 39.86 -4.95
C GLY A 211 -11.97 40.09 -4.96
N TYR A 212 -11.22 39.40 -4.09
CA TYR A 212 -9.76 39.57 -3.99
C TYR A 212 -9.07 39.15 -5.29
N GLU A 213 -9.38 37.95 -5.80
CA GLU A 213 -8.68 37.42 -6.98
C GLU A 213 -9.04 38.21 -8.23
N ALA A 214 -10.32 38.55 -8.41
CA ALA A 214 -10.77 39.36 -9.54
C ALA A 214 -10.12 40.75 -9.51
N LEU A 215 -10.23 41.48 -8.40
CA LEU A 215 -9.71 42.84 -8.28
C LEU A 215 -8.19 42.87 -8.42
N SER A 216 -7.48 42.01 -7.68
CA SER A 216 -6.02 42.03 -7.70
C SER A 216 -5.42 41.61 -9.04
N THR A 217 -5.99 40.60 -9.70
CA THR A 217 -5.47 40.10 -10.98
C THR A 217 -5.85 41.01 -12.14
N ILE A 218 -7.12 41.40 -12.25
CA ILE A 218 -7.59 42.23 -13.37
C ILE A 218 -6.93 43.61 -13.31
N THR A 219 -6.91 44.28 -12.15
CA THR A 219 -6.27 45.60 -12.04
C THR A 219 -4.76 45.53 -12.28
N SER A 220 -4.08 44.45 -11.89
CA SER A 220 -2.67 44.26 -12.24
C SER A 220 -2.47 44.16 -13.76
N PHE A 221 -3.34 43.43 -14.47
CA PHE A 221 -3.28 43.36 -15.93
C PHE A 221 -3.67 44.67 -16.60
N VAL A 222 -4.63 45.42 -16.06
CA VAL A 222 -4.96 46.77 -16.54
C VAL A 222 -3.73 47.69 -16.44
N ILE A 223 -3.05 47.70 -15.29
CA ILE A 223 -1.83 48.50 -15.10
C ILE A 223 -0.73 48.03 -16.06
N TYR A 224 -0.55 46.73 -16.23
CA TYR A 224 0.42 46.17 -17.18
C TYR A 224 0.14 46.60 -18.62
N GLU A 225 -1.11 46.47 -19.10
CA GLU A 225 -1.48 46.85 -20.46
C GLU A 225 -1.39 48.36 -20.69
N ILE A 226 -1.75 49.18 -19.70
CA ILE A 226 -1.60 50.64 -19.79
C ILE A 226 -0.11 51.03 -19.80
N MET A 227 0.73 50.35 -19.02
CA MET A 227 2.19 50.58 -19.02
C MET A 227 2.83 50.23 -20.37
N VAL A 228 2.40 49.14 -21.00
CA VAL A 228 2.95 48.68 -22.29
C VAL A 228 2.43 49.52 -23.47
N ASN A 229 1.20 50.03 -23.39
CA ASN A 229 0.55 50.80 -24.46
C ASN A 229 0.41 52.28 -24.04
N THR A 230 1.48 53.05 -24.23
CA THR A 230 1.58 54.44 -23.77
C THR A 230 0.58 55.39 -24.45
N ASP A 231 0.14 55.08 -25.66
CA ASP A 231 -0.94 55.78 -26.37
C ASP A 231 -2.29 55.61 -25.65
N VAL A 232 -2.60 54.39 -25.19
CA VAL A 232 -3.78 54.09 -24.39
C VAL A 232 -3.71 54.80 -23.03
N GLN A 233 -2.54 54.79 -22.39
CA GLN A 233 -2.30 55.50 -21.13
C GLN A 233 -2.54 57.00 -21.24
N ASN A 234 -2.00 57.64 -22.27
CA ASN A 234 -2.15 59.07 -22.48
C ASN A 234 -3.60 59.46 -22.75
N LYS A 235 -4.33 58.64 -23.53
CA LYS A 235 -5.74 58.88 -23.84
C LYS A 235 -6.65 58.67 -22.62
N LEU A 236 -6.35 57.68 -21.77
CA LEU A 236 -7.01 57.52 -20.48
C LEU A 236 -6.75 58.71 -19.55
N TYR A 237 -5.51 59.18 -19.48
CA TYR A 237 -5.15 60.36 -18.68
C TYR A 237 -5.92 61.60 -19.14
N GLN A 238 -6.12 61.80 -20.44
CA GLN A 238 -6.95 62.88 -20.98
C GLN A 238 -8.41 62.75 -20.55
N GLU A 239 -9.04 61.59 -20.70
CA GLU A 239 -10.43 61.36 -20.28
C GLU A 239 -10.63 61.63 -18.78
N VAL A 240 -9.74 61.09 -17.94
CA VAL A 240 -9.79 61.27 -16.48
C VAL A 240 -9.56 62.74 -16.09
N SER A 241 -8.58 63.42 -16.72
CA SER A 241 -8.28 64.83 -16.43
C SER A 241 -9.41 65.77 -16.87
N GLU A 242 -10.09 65.48 -17.97
CA GLU A 242 -11.27 66.24 -18.41
C GLU A 242 -12.45 66.04 -17.46
N MET A 243 -12.65 64.82 -16.94
CA MET A 243 -13.68 64.52 -15.96
C MET A 243 -13.42 65.22 -14.60
N ASP A 244 -12.17 65.22 -14.15
CA ASP A 244 -11.75 65.87 -12.90
C ASP A 244 -11.99 67.39 -12.97
N LYS A 245 -11.65 68.03 -14.09
CA LYS A 245 -11.96 69.45 -14.36
C LYS A 245 -13.47 69.73 -14.36
N LYS A 246 -14.29 68.85 -14.94
CA LYS A 246 -15.76 68.96 -14.96
C LYS A 246 -16.40 68.76 -13.58
N SER A 247 -15.71 68.07 -12.68
CA SER A 247 -16.22 67.74 -11.34
C SER A 247 -15.89 68.80 -10.28
N GLU A 248 -15.26 69.93 -10.67
CA GLU A 248 -14.87 71.05 -9.80
C GLU A 248 -14.07 70.62 -8.54
N GLY A 249 -13.28 69.55 -8.64
CA GLY A 249 -12.51 69.01 -7.52
C GLY A 249 -13.33 68.28 -6.44
N LYS A 250 -14.60 67.94 -6.71
CA LYS A 250 -15.37 67.04 -5.83
C LYS A 250 -14.84 65.60 -5.97
N SER A 251 -14.85 64.86 -4.86
CA SER A 251 -14.38 63.47 -4.83
C SER A 251 -15.12 62.59 -5.84
N LEU A 252 -14.37 61.66 -6.45
CA LEU A 252 -14.88 60.66 -7.39
C LEU A 252 -16.09 59.93 -6.77
N ASN A 253 -17.17 59.76 -7.52
CA ASN A 253 -18.38 59.08 -7.06
C ASN A 253 -18.93 58.15 -8.15
N TYR A 254 -19.94 57.36 -7.79
CA TYR A 254 -20.48 56.32 -8.66
C TYR A 254 -20.98 56.86 -10.02
N ASP A 255 -21.56 58.06 -10.03
CA ASP A 255 -22.16 58.65 -11.24
C ASP A 255 -21.11 59.29 -12.16
N THR A 256 -19.97 59.74 -11.61
CA THR A 256 -18.84 60.21 -12.42
C THR A 256 -18.04 59.05 -13.01
N LEU A 257 -17.89 57.94 -12.29
CA LEU A 257 -17.27 56.71 -12.80
C LEU A 257 -17.98 56.16 -14.04
N LYS A 258 -19.32 56.15 -14.05
CA LYS A 258 -20.14 55.72 -15.20
C LYS A 258 -19.90 56.50 -16.49
N GLN A 259 -19.32 57.70 -16.40
CA GLN A 259 -19.11 58.58 -17.55
C GLN A 259 -17.76 58.35 -18.24
N LEU A 260 -16.87 57.55 -17.65
CA LEU A 260 -15.52 57.23 -18.18
C LEU A 260 -15.60 56.09 -19.22
N LYS A 261 -16.08 56.43 -20.43
CA LYS A 261 -16.36 55.46 -21.50
C LYS A 261 -15.09 54.79 -22.05
N TYR A 262 -13.98 55.52 -22.14
CA TYR A 262 -12.73 54.97 -22.65
C TYR A 262 -12.07 54.06 -21.61
N LEU A 263 -12.15 54.40 -20.31
CA LEU A 263 -11.78 53.48 -19.22
C LEU A 263 -12.56 52.16 -19.30
N ASP A 264 -13.87 52.22 -19.53
CA ASP A 264 -14.70 51.01 -19.72
C ASP A 264 -14.26 50.16 -20.91
N MET A 265 -13.88 50.80 -22.03
CA MET A 265 -13.34 50.10 -23.21
C MET A 265 -12.02 49.39 -22.89
N VAL A 266 -11.12 50.06 -22.15
CA VAL A 266 -9.82 49.48 -21.77
C VAL A 266 -10.01 48.29 -20.82
N VAL A 267 -10.84 48.43 -19.79
CA VAL A 267 -11.13 47.33 -18.86
C VAL A 267 -11.77 46.15 -19.60
N SER A 268 -12.70 46.41 -20.52
CA SER A 268 -13.35 45.36 -21.32
C SER A 268 -12.36 44.61 -22.21
N GLU A 269 -11.43 45.33 -22.85
CA GLU A 269 -10.40 44.73 -23.70
C GLU A 269 -9.39 43.91 -22.89
N VAL A 270 -9.03 44.38 -21.68
CA VAL A 270 -8.20 43.62 -20.74
C VAL A 270 -8.91 42.34 -20.32
N LEU A 271 -10.22 42.37 -20.02
CA LEU A 271 -11.00 41.18 -19.68
C LEU A 271 -11.15 40.20 -20.85
N ARG A 272 -11.19 40.70 -22.09
CA ARG A 272 -11.18 39.88 -23.32
C ARG A 272 -9.82 39.20 -23.51
N LYS A 273 -8.72 39.93 -23.32
CA LYS A 273 -7.34 39.43 -23.50
C LYS A 273 -6.90 38.51 -22.36
N TRP A 274 -7.31 38.82 -21.13
CA TRP A 274 -6.95 38.14 -19.89
C TRP A 274 -8.20 37.62 -19.20
N SER A 275 -8.80 36.57 -19.78
CA SER A 275 -10.02 35.97 -19.24
C SER A 275 -9.78 35.31 -17.87
N GLY A 276 -10.76 35.43 -16.97
CA GLY A 276 -10.74 34.76 -15.67
C GLY A 276 -10.82 33.22 -15.75
N PRO A 277 -10.75 32.52 -14.60
CA PRO A 277 -10.74 31.06 -14.54
C PRO A 277 -12.02 30.43 -15.13
N ALA A 278 -11.88 29.20 -15.64
CA ALA A 278 -12.99 28.42 -16.20
C ALA A 278 -14.11 28.22 -15.17
N LEU A 279 -15.36 28.46 -15.59
CA LEU A 279 -16.55 28.20 -14.79
C LEU A 279 -17.11 26.82 -15.13
N ASP A 280 -17.00 25.88 -14.21
CA ASP A 280 -17.59 24.55 -14.36
C ASP A 280 -19.08 24.55 -13.97
N ARG A 281 -19.91 23.91 -14.80
CA ARG A 281 -21.31 23.64 -14.48
C ARG A 281 -21.56 22.14 -14.51
N VAL A 282 -22.18 21.63 -13.45
CA VAL A 282 -22.59 20.22 -13.37
C VAL A 282 -24.05 20.11 -13.77
N CYS A 283 -24.36 19.18 -14.67
CA CYS A 283 -25.72 18.88 -15.07
C CYS A 283 -26.48 18.29 -13.86
N THR A 284 -27.58 18.92 -13.44
CA THR A 284 -28.35 18.52 -12.24
C THR A 284 -29.58 17.68 -12.56
N ARG A 285 -29.87 17.49 -13.85
CA ARG A 285 -30.95 16.66 -14.40
C ARG A 285 -30.55 16.28 -15.83
N ASP A 286 -31.05 15.16 -16.33
CA ASP A 286 -30.82 14.77 -17.71
C ASP A 286 -31.22 15.90 -18.67
N PHE A 287 -30.28 16.30 -19.54
CA PHE A 287 -30.48 17.39 -20.50
C PHE A 287 -29.97 16.94 -21.87
N THR A 288 -30.88 16.79 -22.83
CA THR A 288 -30.55 16.42 -24.21
C THR A 288 -30.32 17.69 -25.03
N PHE A 289 -29.09 17.91 -25.48
CA PHE A 289 -28.79 18.98 -26.43
C PHE A 289 -29.40 18.65 -27.80
N LYS A 290 -30.31 19.50 -28.31
CA LYS A 290 -30.68 19.52 -29.75
C LYS A 290 -29.81 20.58 -30.44
N TYR A 291 -28.68 20.19 -31.02
CA TYR A 291 -27.86 21.09 -31.83
C TYR A 291 -28.04 20.77 -33.31
N ASP A 292 -28.51 21.73 -34.10
CA ASP A 292 -28.65 21.60 -35.56
C ASP A 292 -27.46 22.24 -36.26
N MET A 293 -26.41 21.45 -36.48
CA MET A 293 -25.20 21.90 -37.19
C MET A 293 -25.48 22.17 -38.69
N LYS A 294 -26.59 21.66 -39.22
CA LYS A 294 -26.93 21.77 -40.65
C LYS A 294 -27.38 23.18 -41.01
N SER A 295 -28.07 23.88 -40.12
CA SER A 295 -28.54 25.25 -40.38
C SER A 295 -27.38 26.26 -40.45
N THR A 296 -26.34 26.12 -39.63
CA THR A 296 -25.15 26.99 -39.71
C THR A 296 -24.37 26.79 -41.00
N ILE A 297 -24.14 25.53 -41.41
CA ILE A 297 -23.44 25.21 -42.66
C ILE A 297 -24.28 25.65 -43.87
N TYR A 298 -25.59 25.42 -43.83
CA TYR A 298 -26.52 25.90 -44.86
C TYR A 298 -26.46 27.42 -45.04
N TYR A 299 -26.52 28.20 -43.95
CA TYR A 299 -26.44 29.66 -44.03
C TYR A 299 -25.08 30.16 -44.54
N LEU A 300 -23.98 29.51 -44.16
CA LEU A 300 -22.64 29.90 -44.62
C LEU A 300 -22.45 29.62 -46.11
N VAL A 301 -22.89 28.46 -46.60
CA VAL A 301 -22.75 28.09 -48.03
C VAL A 301 -23.75 28.84 -48.92
N LEU A 302 -24.93 29.19 -48.41
CA LEU A 302 -25.93 29.96 -49.16
C LEU A 302 -25.48 31.41 -49.41
N ASN A 303 -24.76 32.02 -48.45
CA ASN A 303 -24.44 33.45 -48.49
C ASN A 303 -22.97 33.75 -48.84
N PHE A 304 -22.07 32.78 -48.76
CA PHE A 304 -20.64 33.00 -48.97
C PHE A 304 -20.01 31.89 -49.83
N HIS A 305 -19.19 32.29 -50.81
CA HIS A 305 -18.30 31.38 -51.51
C HIS A 305 -16.99 31.26 -50.73
N VAL A 306 -16.67 30.06 -50.24
CA VAL A 306 -15.51 29.82 -49.38
C VAL A 306 -14.33 29.35 -50.22
N GLU A 307 -13.33 30.21 -50.37
CA GLU A 307 -12.09 29.88 -51.10
C GLU A 307 -10.89 29.81 -50.14
N PRO A 308 -9.92 28.91 -50.39
CA PRO A 308 -8.69 28.86 -49.63
C PRO A 308 -7.81 30.07 -49.97
N THR A 309 -7.46 30.85 -48.95
CA THR A 309 -6.47 31.93 -49.06
C THR A 309 -5.04 31.38 -48.93
N GLU A 310 -4.02 32.20 -49.23
CA GLU A 310 -2.59 31.86 -49.04
C GLU A 310 -2.22 31.42 -47.62
N LYS A 311 -3.06 31.73 -46.62
CA LYS A 311 -2.90 31.29 -45.22
C LYS A 311 -3.54 29.93 -44.92
N THR A 312 -4.26 29.35 -45.87
CA THR A 312 -5.04 28.12 -45.69
C THR A 312 -4.14 26.91 -45.90
N GLN A 313 -3.89 26.13 -44.83
CA GLN A 313 -3.02 24.96 -44.92
C GLN A 313 -3.70 23.77 -45.60
N ILE A 314 -3.21 23.37 -46.77
CA ILE A 314 -3.67 22.18 -47.51
C ILE A 314 -2.43 21.40 -47.99
N PRO A 315 -2.22 20.13 -47.56
CA PRO A 315 -2.99 19.40 -46.57
C PRO A 315 -2.79 19.97 -45.16
N ILE A 316 -3.82 19.84 -44.31
CA ILE A 316 -3.79 20.33 -42.93
C ILE A 316 -2.61 19.68 -42.20
N LYS A 317 -1.66 20.49 -41.73
CA LYS A 317 -0.57 20.03 -40.86
C LYS A 317 -1.04 20.19 -39.41
N PHE A 318 -1.38 19.09 -38.76
CA PHE A 318 -1.63 19.09 -37.32
C PHE A 318 -0.32 19.38 -36.58
N THR A 319 -0.20 20.56 -35.97
CA THR A 319 0.86 20.84 -35.02
C THR A 319 0.60 20.05 -33.73
N ASN A 320 1.63 19.36 -33.21
CA ASN A 320 1.61 18.67 -31.92
C ASN A 320 1.53 19.66 -30.75
N SER A 321 0.46 20.46 -30.68
CA SER A 321 0.09 21.24 -29.51
C SER A 321 -1.24 20.70 -29.00
N VAL A 322 -1.16 19.68 -28.15
CA VAL A 322 -2.27 19.37 -27.26
C VAL A 322 -2.37 20.56 -26.30
N ILE A 323 -3.33 21.43 -26.60
CA ILE A 323 -3.84 22.51 -25.74
C ILE A 323 -2.92 23.74 -25.66
N GLY A 324 -3.41 24.85 -26.23
CA GLY A 324 -2.84 26.18 -26.10
C GLY A 324 -2.95 26.70 -24.67
N LEU A 325 -1.97 26.36 -23.84
CA LEU A 325 -1.71 26.98 -22.56
C LEU A 325 -0.22 27.35 -22.54
N GLN A 326 0.10 28.64 -22.61
CA GLN A 326 1.46 29.06 -22.32
C GLN A 326 1.75 29.02 -20.82
N PRO A 327 2.95 28.60 -20.41
CA PRO A 327 3.16 27.97 -19.10
C PRO A 327 4.27 28.68 -18.31
N GLU A 328 3.99 29.12 -17.10
CA GLU A 328 5.07 29.18 -16.10
C GLU A 328 4.67 28.39 -14.86
N LYS A 329 5.18 27.15 -14.84
CA LYS A 329 5.31 26.23 -13.69
C LYS A 329 4.12 25.30 -13.33
N GLY A 330 2.88 25.57 -13.76
CA GLY A 330 1.71 24.73 -13.40
C GLY A 330 1.35 23.57 -14.36
N ILE A 331 1.43 23.80 -15.69
CA ILE A 331 0.92 22.86 -16.70
C ILE A 331 1.84 21.65 -16.91
N HIS A 332 3.16 21.84 -16.78
CA HIS A 332 4.10 20.72 -16.83
C HIS A 332 3.80 19.69 -15.75
N ALA A 333 3.43 20.12 -14.54
CA ALA A 333 3.08 19.21 -13.46
C ALA A 333 1.81 18.41 -13.77
N GLN A 334 0.78 19.04 -14.35
CA GLN A 334 -0.48 18.36 -14.73
C GLN A 334 -0.28 17.38 -15.88
N PHE A 335 0.50 17.74 -16.91
CA PHE A 335 0.83 16.85 -18.02
C PHE A 335 1.73 15.68 -17.58
N LEU A 336 2.77 15.96 -16.78
CA LEU A 336 3.62 14.92 -16.20
C LEU A 336 2.82 14.00 -15.30
N LEU A 337 1.84 14.52 -14.56
CA LEU A 337 0.93 13.72 -13.75
C LEU A 337 -0.01 12.87 -14.61
N GLY A 338 -0.56 13.41 -15.69
CA GLY A 338 -1.37 12.65 -16.65
C GLY A 338 -0.58 11.52 -17.31
N LEU A 339 0.66 11.80 -17.73
CA LEU A 339 1.59 10.78 -18.21
C LEU A 339 1.94 9.77 -17.14
N LEU A 340 2.13 10.19 -15.89
CA LEU A 340 2.39 9.30 -14.77
C LEU A 340 1.19 8.39 -14.49
N VAL A 341 -0.04 8.90 -14.49
CA VAL A 341 -1.27 8.11 -14.32
C VAL A 341 -1.45 7.14 -15.48
N TYR A 342 -1.27 7.59 -16.73
CA TYR A 342 -1.31 6.72 -17.91
C TYR A 342 -0.24 5.63 -17.83
N TYR A 343 0.99 5.99 -17.44
CA TYR A 343 2.08 5.05 -17.24
C TYR A 343 1.75 4.06 -16.12
N ILE A 344 1.21 4.50 -14.99
CA ILE A 344 0.78 3.64 -13.88
C ILE A 344 -0.35 2.71 -14.32
N TYR A 345 -1.30 3.20 -15.12
CA TYR A 345 -2.39 2.40 -15.68
C TYR A 345 -1.85 1.33 -16.62
N GLN A 346 -1.09 1.71 -17.65
CA GLN A 346 -0.44 0.80 -18.60
C GLN A 346 0.48 -0.19 -17.89
N PHE A 347 1.24 0.29 -16.91
CA PHE A 347 2.06 -0.54 -16.05
C PHE A 347 1.14 -1.59 -15.39
N GLY A 348 0.12 -1.17 -14.63
CA GLY A 348 -0.75 -2.06 -13.87
C GLY A 348 -1.55 -3.06 -14.70
N THR A 349 -2.01 -2.68 -15.90
CA THR A 349 -2.87 -3.54 -16.74
C THR A 349 -2.10 -4.37 -17.79
N LYS A 350 -0.79 -4.14 -17.98
CA LYS A 350 0.03 -4.76 -19.04
C LYS A 350 -0.17 -6.27 -19.21
N ASN A 351 -0.35 -7.01 -18.11
CA ASN A 351 -0.38 -8.46 -18.10
C ASN A 351 -1.80 -9.04 -17.95
N GLU A 352 -2.86 -8.22 -17.84
CA GLU A 352 -4.22 -8.69 -17.52
C GLU A 352 -4.83 -9.63 -18.56
N ASN A 353 -4.39 -9.54 -19.82
CA ASN A 353 -4.85 -10.40 -20.91
C ASN A 353 -3.96 -11.65 -21.13
N PHE A 354 -2.88 -11.82 -20.38
CA PHE A 354 -1.89 -12.89 -20.59
C PHE A 354 -2.51 -14.30 -20.72
N PHE A 355 -3.41 -14.66 -19.80
CA PHE A 355 -4.08 -15.96 -19.82
C PHE A 355 -5.25 -16.02 -20.81
N LEU A 356 -5.92 -14.89 -21.03
CA LEU A 356 -7.02 -14.78 -22.00
C LEU A 356 -6.52 -15.10 -23.41
N GLU A 357 -5.38 -14.53 -23.80
CA GLU A 357 -4.73 -14.74 -25.09
C GLU A 357 -4.23 -16.19 -25.28
N ARG A 358 -3.96 -16.90 -24.18
CA ARG A 358 -3.46 -18.29 -24.16
C ARG A 358 -4.57 -19.32 -23.92
N GLY A 359 -5.83 -18.90 -23.87
CA GLY A 359 -6.97 -19.80 -23.67
C GLY A 359 -7.03 -20.50 -22.31
N LEU A 360 -6.30 -20.01 -21.30
CA LEU A 360 -6.38 -20.53 -19.93
C LEU A 360 -7.48 -19.81 -19.14
N LYS A 361 -8.25 -20.54 -18.34
CA LYS A 361 -9.21 -19.95 -17.40
C LYS A 361 -8.47 -19.34 -16.22
N PHE A 362 -8.89 -18.18 -15.74
CA PHE A 362 -8.26 -17.48 -14.62
C PHE A 362 -9.27 -16.59 -13.89
N ARG A 363 -8.99 -16.26 -12.63
CA ARG A 363 -9.76 -15.27 -11.87
C ARG A 363 -9.27 -13.87 -12.23
N LYS A 364 -10.16 -12.98 -12.65
CA LYS A 364 -9.81 -11.60 -13.07
C LYS A 364 -8.97 -10.89 -11.99
N PRO A 365 -7.79 -10.35 -12.33
CA PRO A 365 -6.93 -9.65 -11.37
C PRO A 365 -7.52 -8.31 -10.94
N VAL A 366 -7.19 -7.87 -9.72
CA VAL A 366 -7.40 -6.50 -9.25
C VAL A 366 -6.21 -5.65 -9.68
N PHE A 367 -6.46 -4.42 -10.11
CA PHE A 367 -5.44 -3.47 -10.56
C PHE A 367 -4.24 -3.43 -9.60
N LEU A 368 -3.02 -3.61 -10.13
CA LEU A 368 -1.71 -3.72 -9.44
C LEU A 368 -1.53 -4.89 -8.45
N PHE A 369 -2.58 -5.31 -7.77
CA PHE A 369 -2.52 -6.31 -6.70
C PHE A 369 -2.82 -7.74 -7.16
N GLY A 370 -3.24 -7.93 -8.41
CA GLY A 370 -3.55 -9.24 -8.96
C GLY A 370 -4.67 -9.92 -8.17
N ASN A 371 -4.52 -11.22 -7.94
CA ASN A 371 -5.42 -11.96 -7.08
C ASN A 371 -5.04 -11.87 -5.59
N ASN A 372 -3.91 -11.24 -5.24
CA ASN A 372 -3.45 -11.11 -3.85
C ASN A 372 -4.11 -9.96 -3.07
N PHE A 373 -4.93 -9.13 -3.72
CA PHE A 373 -5.62 -8.01 -3.05
C PHE A 373 -6.37 -8.40 -1.75
N PRO A 374 -7.12 -9.52 -1.68
CA PRO A 374 -7.77 -9.93 -0.43
C PRO A 374 -6.79 -10.22 0.72
N VAL A 375 -5.59 -10.71 0.41
CA VAL A 375 -4.55 -11.00 1.40
C VAL A 375 -3.84 -9.72 1.83
N VAL A 376 -3.49 -8.85 0.87
CA VAL A 376 -2.88 -7.53 1.15
C VAL A 376 -3.81 -6.64 1.98
N SER A 377 -5.12 -6.74 1.76
CA SER A 377 -6.13 -6.02 2.55
C SER A 377 -6.47 -6.70 3.89
N LEU A 378 -5.74 -7.75 4.29
CA LEU A 378 -5.94 -8.53 5.52
C LEU A 378 -7.37 -9.08 5.68
N LYS A 379 -8.08 -9.29 4.56
CA LYS A 379 -9.42 -9.88 4.50
C LYS A 379 -9.38 -11.40 4.28
N ASN A 380 -8.22 -11.92 3.91
CA ASN A 380 -8.02 -13.34 3.59
C ASN A 380 -6.56 -13.75 3.89
N ASN A 381 -6.27 -15.04 3.80
CA ASN A 381 -4.91 -15.60 3.90
C ASN A 381 -4.54 -16.36 2.60
N LEU A 382 -3.26 -16.66 2.41
CA LEU A 382 -2.79 -17.35 1.18
C LEU A 382 -3.37 -18.76 1.01
N PHE A 383 -3.67 -19.45 2.11
CA PHE A 383 -4.21 -20.81 2.10
C PHE A 383 -5.64 -20.82 1.53
N ASP A 384 -6.51 -19.97 2.08
CA ASP A 384 -7.90 -19.82 1.63
C ASP A 384 -8.02 -19.14 0.27
N LEU A 385 -7.10 -18.21 -0.05
CA LEU A 385 -7.04 -17.61 -1.39
C LEU A 385 -6.79 -18.68 -2.45
N MET A 386 -5.75 -19.51 -2.28
CA MET A 386 -5.39 -20.53 -3.27
C MET A 386 -6.49 -21.58 -3.44
N ARG A 387 -7.05 -22.08 -2.32
CA ARG A 387 -8.22 -22.98 -2.35
C ARG A 387 -9.41 -22.33 -3.08
N GLY A 388 -9.67 -21.07 -2.76
CA GLY A 388 -10.76 -20.29 -3.35
C GLY A 388 -10.60 -20.09 -4.85
N ILE A 389 -9.39 -19.83 -5.36
CA ILE A 389 -9.14 -19.67 -6.81
C ILE A 389 -9.33 -21.00 -7.54
N CYS A 390 -8.79 -22.09 -7.01
CA CYS A 390 -8.86 -23.39 -7.68
C CYS A 390 -10.30 -23.95 -7.69
N ARG A 391 -11.08 -23.69 -6.63
CA ARG A 391 -12.50 -24.09 -6.54
C ARG A 391 -13.39 -23.45 -7.60
N ASP A 392 -13.02 -22.30 -8.16
CA ASP A 392 -13.79 -21.68 -9.25
C ASP A 392 -13.71 -22.49 -10.56
N PHE A 393 -12.70 -23.37 -10.70
CA PHE A 393 -12.38 -24.09 -11.94
C PHE A 393 -12.13 -25.59 -11.70
N PRO A 394 -13.08 -26.34 -11.11
CA PRO A 394 -12.85 -27.69 -10.60
C PRO A 394 -12.57 -28.75 -11.68
N LYS A 395 -12.85 -28.46 -12.95
CA LYS A 395 -12.67 -29.39 -14.08
C LYS A 395 -11.41 -29.09 -14.91
N GLU A 396 -10.70 -28.01 -14.62
CA GLU A 396 -9.51 -27.63 -15.38
C GLU A 396 -8.26 -28.27 -14.79
N LYS A 397 -7.33 -28.65 -15.67
CA LYS A 397 -6.02 -29.18 -15.27
C LYS A 397 -4.98 -28.08 -15.06
N LEU A 398 -5.16 -26.95 -15.77
CA LEU A 398 -4.33 -25.77 -15.70
C LEU A 398 -5.23 -24.53 -15.63
N ILE A 399 -4.89 -23.60 -14.74
CA ILE A 399 -5.57 -22.29 -14.66
C ILE A 399 -4.54 -21.17 -14.48
N GLY A 400 -4.95 -19.92 -14.68
CA GLY A 400 -4.13 -18.73 -14.45
C GLY A 400 -4.36 -18.11 -13.08
N TYR A 401 -3.28 -17.64 -12.47
CA TYR A 401 -3.21 -16.90 -11.22
C TYR A 401 -2.27 -15.71 -11.37
N TYR A 402 -2.68 -14.54 -10.89
CA TYR A 402 -1.84 -13.34 -10.86
C TYR A 402 -1.33 -13.07 -9.45
N ASP A 403 -0.03 -13.33 -9.24
CA ASP A 403 0.69 -12.91 -8.06
C ASP A 403 1.16 -11.46 -8.26
N PHE A 404 0.39 -10.51 -7.71
CA PHE A 404 0.45 -9.11 -8.09
C PHE A 404 0.28 -8.95 -9.61
N ARG A 405 1.36 -8.60 -10.31
CA ARG A 405 1.36 -8.43 -11.77
C ARG A 405 1.91 -9.63 -12.52
N THR A 406 2.51 -10.58 -11.82
CA THR A 406 3.23 -11.70 -12.44
C THR A 406 2.23 -12.82 -12.69
N PRO A 407 2.07 -13.27 -13.96
CA PRO A 407 1.23 -14.40 -14.27
C PRO A 407 1.92 -15.71 -13.84
N PHE A 408 1.17 -16.57 -13.17
CA PHE A 408 1.53 -17.93 -12.81
C PHE A 408 0.48 -18.92 -13.33
N VAL A 409 0.92 -19.99 -13.97
CA VAL A 409 0.06 -21.14 -14.26
C VAL A 409 -0.10 -21.95 -12.97
N VAL A 410 -1.32 -22.29 -12.58
CA VAL A 410 -1.59 -23.22 -11.47
C VAL A 410 -1.77 -24.61 -12.06
N VAL A 411 -0.97 -25.56 -11.58
CA VAL A 411 -1.04 -26.97 -12.02
C VAL A 411 -1.94 -27.73 -11.07
N LEU A 412 -3.08 -28.25 -11.56
CA LEU A 412 -4.09 -28.97 -10.78
C LEU A 412 -4.08 -30.48 -11.01
N ASP A 413 -3.56 -30.94 -12.14
CA ASP A 413 -3.47 -32.36 -12.49
C ASP A 413 -2.16 -32.98 -11.97
N PRO A 414 -2.21 -34.06 -11.15
CA PRO A 414 -1.01 -34.68 -10.57
C PRO A 414 -0.05 -35.30 -11.60
N GLU A 415 -0.53 -35.77 -12.76
CA GLU A 415 0.33 -36.35 -13.79
C GLU A 415 1.10 -35.25 -14.52
N ILE A 416 0.44 -34.11 -14.80
CA ILE A 416 1.11 -32.92 -15.31
C ILE A 416 2.17 -32.44 -14.30
N LEU A 417 1.82 -32.39 -13.01
CA LEU A 417 2.75 -32.02 -11.96
C LEU A 417 4.01 -32.91 -11.99
N LYS A 418 3.83 -34.24 -12.03
CA LYS A 418 4.92 -35.21 -12.10
C LYS A 418 5.77 -35.04 -13.36
N GLN A 419 5.14 -34.76 -14.50
CA GLN A 419 5.85 -34.47 -15.73
C GLN A 419 6.74 -33.23 -15.59
N LEU A 420 6.19 -32.10 -15.12
CA LEU A 420 6.94 -30.84 -15.03
C LEU A 420 8.04 -30.87 -13.96
N THR A 421 7.80 -31.55 -12.83
CA THR A 421 8.71 -31.47 -11.66
C THR A 421 9.72 -32.59 -11.56
N ILE A 422 9.49 -33.72 -12.25
CA ILE A 422 10.36 -34.90 -12.22
C ILE A 422 10.91 -35.19 -13.61
N LYS A 423 10.05 -35.48 -14.60
CA LYS A 423 10.49 -35.90 -15.94
C LYS A 423 11.22 -34.76 -16.67
N GLU A 424 10.65 -33.57 -16.63
CA GLU A 424 11.13 -32.37 -17.33
C GLU A 424 11.86 -31.41 -16.39
N PHE A 425 12.43 -31.94 -15.29
CA PHE A 425 13.04 -31.14 -14.23
C PHE A 425 14.08 -30.14 -14.75
N GLU A 426 14.87 -30.51 -15.77
CA GLU A 426 15.89 -29.65 -16.39
C GLU A 426 15.32 -28.37 -17.02
N ASN A 427 14.04 -28.35 -17.37
CA ASN A 427 13.33 -27.17 -17.89
C ASN A 427 12.75 -26.30 -16.76
N PHE A 428 12.66 -26.81 -15.54
CA PHE A 428 11.96 -26.19 -14.40
C PHE A 428 12.77 -26.27 -13.10
N THR A 429 14.09 -26.08 -13.18
CA THR A 429 15.01 -26.29 -12.05
C THR A 429 14.92 -25.23 -10.95
N ASP A 430 14.41 -24.03 -11.28
CA ASP A 430 14.59 -22.84 -10.45
C ASP A 430 13.28 -22.34 -9.84
N HIS A 431 13.38 -21.62 -8.71
CA HIS A 431 12.29 -20.82 -8.16
C HIS A 431 12.21 -19.44 -8.83
N VAL A 432 11.09 -18.74 -8.67
CA VAL A 432 10.91 -17.36 -9.12
C VAL A 432 11.80 -16.40 -8.30
N PRO A 433 12.50 -15.45 -8.95
CA PRO A 433 13.43 -14.56 -8.25
C PRO A 433 12.65 -13.56 -7.42
N ILE A 434 12.81 -13.64 -6.10
CA ILE A 434 12.28 -12.62 -5.19
C ILE A 434 13.36 -11.57 -4.89
N LEU A 435 14.59 -12.03 -4.59
CA LEU A 435 15.75 -11.19 -4.27
C LEU A 435 16.98 -11.67 -5.03
N SER A 436 17.84 -10.74 -5.41
CA SER A 436 19.15 -11.02 -5.99
C SER A 436 20.23 -11.04 -4.90
N GLU A 437 21.33 -11.72 -5.17
CA GLU A 437 22.57 -11.67 -4.39
C GLU A 437 23.02 -10.22 -4.12
N ASP A 438 22.99 -9.35 -5.14
CA ASP A 438 23.33 -7.92 -4.97
C ASP A 438 22.42 -7.16 -3.99
N SER A 439 21.18 -7.63 -3.79
CA SER A 439 20.18 -6.91 -2.98
C SER A 439 20.21 -7.37 -1.53
N ASP A 440 20.37 -8.68 -1.31
CA ASP A 440 20.55 -9.27 0.00
C ASP A 440 21.41 -10.54 -0.13
N PRO A 441 22.70 -10.49 0.25
CA PRO A 441 23.61 -11.63 0.09
C PRO A 441 23.18 -12.88 0.86
N LEU A 442 22.62 -12.72 2.07
CA LEU A 442 22.19 -13.85 2.89
C LEU A 442 21.02 -14.60 2.25
N PHE A 443 20.04 -13.88 1.73
CA PHE A 443 18.89 -14.53 1.07
C PHE A 443 19.23 -14.98 -0.35
N GLY A 444 19.98 -14.17 -1.11
CA GLY A 444 20.31 -14.45 -2.50
C GLY A 444 21.22 -15.65 -2.70
N ASN A 445 22.14 -15.90 -1.75
CA ASN A 445 23.03 -17.06 -1.77
C ASN A 445 22.50 -18.30 -1.04
N ALA A 446 21.36 -18.21 -0.36
CA ALA A 446 20.74 -19.37 0.28
C ALA A 446 20.35 -20.44 -0.75
N LEU A 447 20.51 -21.73 -0.42
CA LEU A 447 20.14 -22.86 -1.28
C LEU A 447 18.74 -22.73 -1.91
N PHE A 448 17.78 -22.18 -1.18
CA PHE A 448 16.43 -21.91 -1.68
C PHE A 448 16.42 -20.98 -2.91
N SER A 449 17.21 -19.90 -2.87
CA SER A 449 17.24 -18.84 -3.89
C SER A 449 18.21 -19.10 -5.04
N LEU A 450 19.24 -19.94 -4.81
CA LEU A 450 20.24 -20.30 -5.82
C LEU A 450 19.57 -20.89 -7.07
N ARG A 451 20.27 -20.80 -8.21
CA ARG A 451 19.76 -21.18 -9.54
C ARG A 451 20.76 -21.99 -10.36
N GLY A 452 20.24 -22.73 -11.33
CA GLY A 452 21.04 -23.47 -12.31
C GLY A 452 22.14 -24.31 -11.67
N HIS A 453 23.34 -24.27 -12.24
CA HIS A 453 24.49 -25.05 -11.73
C HIS A 453 24.91 -24.66 -10.31
N LYS A 454 24.81 -23.38 -9.91
CA LYS A 454 25.16 -22.95 -8.54
C LYS A 454 24.27 -23.64 -7.50
N TRP A 455 22.97 -23.77 -7.80
CA TRP A 455 22.06 -24.55 -6.97
C TRP A 455 22.38 -26.05 -6.99
N LYS A 456 22.59 -26.66 -8.16
CA LYS A 456 22.92 -28.09 -8.27
C LYS A 456 24.14 -28.45 -7.43
N ASP A 457 25.18 -27.62 -7.53
CA ASP A 457 26.43 -27.81 -6.82
C ASP A 457 26.22 -27.68 -5.30
N MET A 458 25.52 -26.63 -4.84
CA MET A 458 25.26 -26.46 -3.40
C MET A 458 24.35 -27.56 -2.85
N ARG A 459 23.32 -28.00 -3.61
CA ARG A 459 22.43 -29.08 -3.19
C ARG A 459 23.20 -30.38 -2.99
N ALA A 460 24.09 -30.70 -3.93
CA ALA A 460 24.96 -31.86 -3.85
C ALA A 460 25.96 -31.76 -2.69
N THR A 461 26.54 -30.58 -2.44
CA THR A 461 27.44 -30.33 -1.30
C THR A 461 26.73 -30.58 0.05
N LEU A 462 25.48 -30.15 0.20
CA LEU A 462 24.76 -30.21 1.47
C LEU A 462 23.99 -31.53 1.70
N SER A 463 23.63 -32.25 0.65
CA SER A 463 22.78 -33.46 0.78
C SER A 463 23.35 -34.53 1.73
N PRO A 464 24.66 -34.82 1.76
CA PRO A 464 25.17 -35.85 2.65
C PRO A 464 25.19 -35.42 4.14
N ALA A 465 24.92 -34.14 4.45
CA ALA A 465 24.67 -33.70 5.83
C ALA A 465 23.34 -34.24 6.41
N PHE A 466 22.43 -34.70 5.55
CA PHE A 466 21.08 -35.13 5.93
C PHE A 466 20.86 -36.65 5.85
N THR A 467 21.93 -37.45 5.75
CA THR A 467 21.84 -38.92 5.76
C THR A 467 21.48 -39.47 7.13
N GLY A 468 21.01 -40.72 7.18
CA GLY A 468 20.65 -41.39 8.43
C GLY A 468 21.80 -41.45 9.46
N SER A 469 23.05 -41.64 9.01
CA SER A 469 24.22 -41.65 9.89
C SER A 469 24.45 -40.30 10.59
N LYS A 470 24.30 -39.19 9.86
CA LYS A 470 24.40 -37.83 10.43
C LYS A 470 23.19 -37.49 11.31
N MET A 471 21.99 -37.94 10.92
CA MET A 471 20.79 -37.78 11.74
C MET A 471 20.92 -38.47 13.11
N ARG A 472 21.52 -39.67 13.18
CA ARG A 472 21.79 -40.35 14.46
C ARG A 472 22.63 -39.52 15.41
N LEU A 473 23.66 -38.83 14.89
CA LEU A 473 24.52 -37.96 15.70
C LEU A 473 23.77 -36.73 16.22
N MET A 474 22.95 -36.10 15.37
CA MET A 474 22.16 -34.92 15.77
C MET A 474 20.98 -35.27 16.68
N CYS A 475 20.44 -36.49 16.60
CA CYS A 475 19.34 -36.94 17.45
C CYS A 475 19.67 -36.81 18.94
N ASP A 476 20.90 -37.15 19.33
CA ASP A 476 21.33 -37.07 20.73
C ASP A 476 21.30 -35.62 21.25
N LEU A 477 21.70 -34.66 20.41
CA LEU A 477 21.64 -33.23 20.74
C LEU A 477 20.20 -32.73 20.88
N MET A 478 19.28 -33.21 20.03
CA MET A 478 17.87 -32.84 20.09
C MET A 478 17.17 -33.40 21.34
N VAL A 479 17.44 -34.67 21.65
CA VAL A 479 16.85 -35.38 22.78
C VAL A 479 17.22 -34.69 24.09
N GLU A 480 18.48 -34.27 24.25
CA GLU A 480 18.93 -33.52 25.42
C GLU A 480 18.07 -32.26 25.66
N ILE A 481 17.74 -31.52 24.60
CA ILE A 481 16.94 -30.30 24.71
C ILE A 481 15.46 -30.63 24.96
N CYS A 482 14.94 -31.71 24.38
CA CYS A 482 13.58 -32.20 24.67
C CYS A 482 13.42 -32.60 26.14
N GLU A 483 14.42 -33.25 26.73
CA GLU A 483 14.46 -33.59 28.16
C GLU A 483 14.49 -32.34 29.03
N GLN A 484 15.30 -31.32 28.65
CA GLN A 484 15.32 -30.02 29.33
C GLN A 484 13.96 -29.32 29.30
N MET A 485 13.21 -29.40 28.20
CA MET A 485 11.84 -28.88 28.11
C MET A 485 10.92 -29.58 29.12
N VAL A 486 10.99 -30.91 29.24
CA VAL A 486 10.16 -31.65 30.21
C VAL A 486 10.46 -31.19 31.63
N ILE A 487 11.74 -31.05 31.99
CA ILE A 487 12.17 -30.56 33.31
C ILE A 487 11.60 -29.16 33.54
N TYR A 488 11.78 -28.25 32.58
CA TYR A 488 11.28 -26.88 32.66
C TYR A 488 9.76 -26.83 32.91
N LEU A 489 8.98 -27.59 32.14
CA LEU A 489 7.52 -27.60 32.28
C LEU A 489 7.06 -28.21 33.61
N LYS A 490 7.71 -29.29 34.08
CA LYS A 490 7.40 -29.88 35.40
C LYS A 490 7.73 -28.90 36.54
N ASP A 491 8.89 -28.24 36.47
CA ASP A 491 9.31 -27.24 37.45
C ASP A 491 8.37 -26.03 37.47
N ASP A 492 7.92 -25.57 36.30
CA ASP A 492 6.98 -24.45 36.18
C ASP A 492 5.63 -24.80 36.82
N VAL A 493 5.12 -26.01 36.56
CA VAL A 493 3.89 -26.51 37.20
C VAL A 493 4.06 -26.66 38.72
N ALA A 494 5.20 -27.17 39.18
CA ALA A 494 5.47 -27.35 40.61
C ALA A 494 5.56 -26.01 41.37
N LYS A 495 6.10 -24.96 40.73
CA LYS A 495 6.28 -23.64 41.34
C LYS A 495 5.04 -22.76 41.22
N ASN A 496 4.38 -22.78 40.07
CA ASN A 496 3.35 -21.80 39.71
C ASN A 496 1.95 -22.42 39.54
N GLY A 497 1.81 -23.74 39.62
CA GLY A 497 0.60 -24.46 39.24
C GLY A 497 0.44 -24.58 37.71
N LEU A 498 -0.68 -25.13 37.23
CA LEU A 498 -0.93 -25.33 35.80
C LEU A 498 -0.94 -23.99 35.03
N GLN A 499 0.07 -23.79 34.18
CA GLN A 499 0.22 -22.58 33.36
C GLN A 499 -0.36 -22.76 31.96
N ILE A 500 -0.89 -21.66 31.41
CA ILE A 500 -1.31 -21.60 30.01
C ILE A 500 -0.12 -21.15 29.16
N HIS A 501 0.28 -21.98 28.20
CA HIS A 501 1.34 -21.67 27.24
C HIS A 501 0.73 -21.41 25.85
N GLU A 502 1.33 -20.50 25.09
CA GLU A 502 1.10 -20.41 23.65
C GLU A 502 2.11 -21.34 22.97
N ALA A 503 1.62 -22.39 22.33
CA ALA A 503 2.42 -23.51 21.87
C ALA A 503 3.48 -23.08 20.83
N LYS A 504 3.15 -22.17 19.91
CA LYS A 504 4.13 -21.72 18.90
C LYS A 504 5.31 -21.02 19.58
N LYS A 505 5.07 -20.14 20.55
CA LYS A 505 6.10 -19.41 21.30
C LYS A 505 6.93 -20.34 22.20
N LEU A 506 6.32 -21.39 22.76
CA LEU A 506 7.06 -22.40 23.52
C LEU A 506 7.98 -23.20 22.58
N ILE A 507 7.43 -23.71 21.48
CA ILE A 507 8.21 -24.52 20.54
C ILE A 507 9.24 -23.66 19.78
N SER A 508 9.00 -22.38 19.51
CA SER A 508 10.00 -21.52 18.88
C SER A 508 11.26 -21.40 19.75
N ARG A 509 11.11 -21.33 21.07
CA ARG A 509 12.24 -21.33 22.00
C ARG A 509 13.00 -22.65 21.95
N LEU A 510 12.28 -23.77 21.86
CA LEU A 510 12.91 -25.08 21.73
C LEU A 510 13.63 -25.25 20.40
N ALA A 511 12.98 -24.86 19.30
CA ALA A 511 13.51 -24.93 17.94
C ALA A 511 14.79 -24.11 17.79
N ILE A 512 14.88 -22.93 18.45
CA ILE A 512 16.08 -22.11 18.42
C ILE A 512 17.25 -22.79 19.13
N ASP A 513 16.99 -23.50 20.23
CA ASP A 513 18.03 -24.19 21.00
C ASP A 513 18.53 -25.41 20.21
N ILE A 514 17.60 -26.15 19.58
CA ILE A 514 17.91 -27.30 18.72
C ILE A 514 18.74 -26.87 17.51
N ILE A 515 18.33 -25.82 16.82
CA ILE A 515 19.09 -25.26 15.70
C ILE A 515 20.42 -24.65 16.18
N GLY A 516 20.43 -23.97 17.32
CA GLY A 516 21.65 -23.46 17.94
C GLY A 516 22.69 -24.56 18.09
N THR A 517 22.30 -25.70 18.69
CA THR A 517 23.23 -26.80 18.95
C THR A 517 23.58 -27.61 17.70
N CYS A 518 22.60 -27.88 16.82
CA CYS A 518 22.77 -28.75 15.65
C CYS A 518 23.33 -28.04 14.42
N ALA A 519 23.03 -26.75 14.24
CA ALA A 519 23.49 -25.98 13.09
C ALA A 519 24.70 -25.09 13.43
N PHE A 520 24.66 -24.39 14.57
CA PHE A 520 25.69 -23.40 14.93
C PHE A 520 26.73 -23.93 15.94
N GLY A 521 26.46 -25.07 16.56
CA GLY A 521 27.26 -25.57 17.67
C GLY A 521 27.25 -24.65 18.90
N VAL A 522 26.19 -23.87 19.08
CA VAL A 522 25.99 -22.98 20.22
C VAL A 522 24.93 -23.61 21.13
N LYS A 523 25.26 -23.82 22.40
CA LYS A 523 24.28 -24.30 23.39
C LYS A 523 23.62 -23.09 24.05
N VAL A 524 22.30 -23.04 23.98
CA VAL A 524 21.47 -21.98 24.56
C VAL A 524 20.31 -22.66 25.31
N ASP A 525 19.82 -22.04 26.38
CA ASP A 525 18.61 -22.47 27.09
C ASP A 525 17.59 -21.33 27.03
N SER A 526 16.87 -21.24 25.92
CA SER A 526 15.93 -20.16 25.62
C SER A 526 14.62 -20.29 26.38
N LEU A 527 14.37 -21.42 27.04
CA LEU A 527 13.21 -21.61 27.92
C LEU A 527 13.43 -20.94 29.29
N LYS A 528 14.62 -21.10 29.88
CA LYS A 528 14.99 -20.43 31.13
C LYS A 528 15.40 -18.99 30.92
N ASP A 529 16.34 -18.74 30.00
CA ASP A 529 16.78 -17.38 29.67
C ASP A 529 15.96 -16.82 28.50
N LYS A 530 14.86 -16.15 28.86
CA LYS A 530 13.88 -15.66 27.90
C LYS A 530 14.39 -14.53 27.00
N GLU A 531 15.45 -13.83 27.41
CA GLU A 531 16.00 -12.65 26.75
C GLU A 531 17.42 -12.89 26.20
N ASN A 532 17.84 -14.15 26.10
CA ASN A 532 19.16 -14.46 25.55
C ASN A 532 19.35 -13.83 24.16
N GLU A 533 20.57 -13.33 23.92
CA GLU A 533 20.90 -12.54 22.73
C GLU A 533 20.65 -13.32 21.43
N PHE A 534 20.88 -14.63 21.44
CA PHE A 534 20.68 -15.50 20.28
C PHE A 534 19.20 -15.55 19.88
N TYR A 535 18.29 -15.83 20.82
CA TYR A 535 16.84 -15.86 20.59
C TYR A 535 16.28 -14.49 20.23
N VAL A 536 16.68 -13.41 20.92
CA VAL A 536 16.18 -12.07 20.63
C VAL A 536 16.60 -11.63 19.23
N THR A 537 17.85 -11.86 18.85
CA THR A 537 18.36 -11.54 17.50
C THR A 537 17.67 -12.39 16.45
N ALA A 538 17.48 -13.68 16.71
CA ALA A 538 16.74 -14.60 15.86
C ALA A 538 15.30 -14.16 15.61
N SER A 539 14.57 -13.87 16.67
CA SER A 539 13.16 -13.50 16.62
C SER A 539 12.96 -12.16 15.91
N ASN A 540 13.88 -11.22 16.06
CA ASN A 540 13.83 -9.93 15.36
C ASN A 540 14.12 -10.07 13.86
N LEU A 541 15.02 -10.99 13.48
CA LEU A 541 15.35 -11.29 12.10
C LEU A 541 14.19 -11.97 11.36
N ILE A 542 13.40 -12.81 12.06
CA ILE A 542 12.38 -13.70 11.48
C ILE A 542 10.95 -13.29 11.88
N ASN A 543 10.69 -12.03 12.23
CA ASN A 543 9.32 -11.58 12.43
C ASN A 543 8.56 -11.45 11.09
N LEU A 544 8.18 -12.59 10.49
CA LEU A 544 7.45 -12.67 9.21
C LEU A 544 6.07 -12.01 9.27
N SER A 545 5.50 -11.92 10.47
CA SER A 545 4.24 -11.21 10.73
C SER A 545 4.41 -9.68 10.82
N GLY A 546 5.64 -9.19 10.93
CA GLY A 546 5.93 -7.77 11.06
C GLY A 546 5.55 -6.98 9.81
N LEU A 547 4.74 -5.94 9.99
CA LEU A 547 4.25 -5.07 8.89
C LEU A 547 5.39 -4.53 8.02
N SER A 548 6.55 -4.21 8.62
CA SER A 548 7.75 -3.74 7.91
C SER A 548 8.24 -4.77 6.88
N LEU A 549 8.38 -6.03 7.28
CA LEU A 549 8.87 -7.08 6.38
C LEU A 549 7.85 -7.39 5.29
N GLN A 550 6.55 -7.37 5.61
CA GLN A 550 5.48 -7.55 4.63
C GLN A 550 5.46 -6.46 3.56
N ILE A 551 5.60 -5.19 3.96
CA ILE A 551 5.69 -4.06 3.03
C ILE A 551 6.92 -4.21 2.11
N LYS A 552 8.08 -4.60 2.67
CA LYS A 552 9.29 -4.84 1.87
C LYS A 552 9.10 -5.98 0.88
N PHE A 553 8.52 -7.12 1.29
CA PHE A 553 8.22 -8.23 0.40
C PHE A 553 7.28 -7.83 -0.74
N ALA A 554 6.17 -7.15 -0.42
CA ALA A 554 5.26 -6.63 -1.43
C ALA A 554 5.97 -5.64 -2.38
N GLY A 555 6.82 -4.76 -1.83
CA GLY A 555 7.65 -3.84 -2.61
C GLY A 555 8.59 -4.56 -3.58
N TYR A 556 9.27 -5.62 -3.15
CA TYR A 556 10.14 -6.42 -4.01
C TYR A 556 9.36 -7.20 -5.08
N ARG A 557 8.13 -7.64 -4.79
CA ARG A 557 7.26 -8.31 -5.77
C ARG A 557 6.67 -7.34 -6.79
N MET A 558 6.24 -6.14 -6.37
CA MET A 558 5.58 -5.16 -7.23
C MET A 558 6.56 -4.28 -8.01
N PHE A 559 7.65 -3.85 -7.34
CA PHE A 559 8.60 -2.86 -7.86
C PHE A 559 10.06 -3.29 -7.64
N PRO A 560 10.48 -4.49 -8.12
CA PRO A 560 11.81 -5.03 -7.84
C PRO A 560 12.95 -4.08 -8.26
N LYS A 561 12.82 -3.40 -9.41
CA LYS A 561 13.82 -2.44 -9.89
C LYS A 561 13.95 -1.22 -8.97
N LEU A 562 12.84 -0.73 -8.43
CA LEU A 562 12.84 0.41 -7.50
C LEU A 562 13.48 0.01 -6.16
N MET A 563 13.12 -1.15 -5.63
CA MET A 563 13.71 -1.66 -4.39
C MET A 563 15.22 -1.87 -4.51
N LYS A 564 15.68 -2.42 -5.66
CA LYS A 564 17.11 -2.56 -5.97
C LYS A 564 17.80 -1.19 -6.09
N LEU A 565 17.18 -0.22 -6.76
CA LEU A 565 17.72 1.13 -6.90
C LEU A 565 17.88 1.85 -5.55
N LEU A 566 16.88 1.73 -4.66
CA LEU A 566 16.88 2.33 -3.33
C LEU A 566 17.75 1.54 -2.32
N LYS A 567 18.28 0.37 -2.71
CA LYS A 567 19.08 -0.51 -1.85
C LYS A 567 18.42 -0.82 -0.50
N ILE A 568 17.10 -0.97 -0.47
CA ILE A 568 16.35 -1.23 0.77
C ILE A 568 16.58 -2.69 1.19
N PRO A 569 17.32 -3.00 2.27
CA PRO A 569 17.58 -4.38 2.64
C PRO A 569 16.31 -5.08 3.14
N LEU A 570 16.16 -6.37 2.85
CA LEU A 570 15.04 -7.16 3.37
C LEU A 570 15.16 -7.31 4.89
N PHE A 571 16.33 -7.76 5.35
CA PHE A 571 16.62 -8.00 6.76
C PHE A 571 17.39 -6.83 7.42
N PRO A 572 17.22 -6.60 8.74
CA PRO A 572 17.98 -5.58 9.47
C PRO A 572 19.49 -5.84 9.46
N GLU A 573 20.29 -4.79 9.25
CA GLU A 573 21.75 -4.91 9.13
C GLU A 573 22.42 -5.47 10.39
N GLY A 574 22.00 -5.02 11.59
CA GLY A 574 22.54 -5.52 12.86
C GLY A 574 22.40 -7.04 13.02
N SER A 575 21.23 -7.59 12.72
CA SER A 575 20.98 -9.03 12.78
C SER A 575 21.80 -9.82 11.75
N ARG A 576 21.98 -9.27 10.54
CA ARG A 576 22.84 -9.90 9.51
C ARG A 576 24.30 -9.96 9.95
N ASN A 577 24.83 -8.85 10.48
CA ASN A 577 26.21 -8.75 10.92
C ASN A 577 26.49 -9.65 12.14
N PHE A 578 25.54 -9.73 13.07
CA PHE A 578 25.61 -10.66 14.20
C PHE A 578 25.76 -12.11 13.72
N MET A 579 24.85 -12.58 12.86
CA MET A 579 24.88 -13.97 12.36
C MET A 579 26.17 -14.27 11.60
N LYS A 580 26.60 -13.36 10.71
CA LYS A 580 27.86 -13.50 9.97
C LYS A 580 29.06 -13.60 10.92
N THR A 581 29.13 -12.71 11.90
CA THR A 581 30.22 -12.69 12.89
C THR A 581 30.25 -13.97 13.72
N LEU A 582 29.09 -14.42 14.20
CA LEU A 582 28.96 -15.66 14.98
C LEU A 582 29.45 -16.89 14.20
N ILE A 583 29.00 -17.05 12.95
CA ILE A 583 29.37 -18.20 12.11
C ILE A 583 30.86 -18.18 11.79
N LEU A 584 31.39 -17.05 11.32
CA LEU A 584 32.80 -16.95 10.90
C LEU A 584 33.75 -17.09 12.09
N ASN A 585 33.45 -16.48 13.24
CA ASN A 585 34.24 -16.67 14.45
C ASN A 585 34.22 -18.12 14.93
N THR A 586 33.08 -18.81 14.78
CA THR A 586 32.94 -20.23 15.14
C THR A 586 33.80 -21.11 14.22
N ILE A 587 33.75 -20.89 12.90
CA ILE A 587 34.59 -21.60 11.92
C ILE A 587 36.07 -21.38 12.27
N ARG A 588 36.49 -20.11 12.39
CA ARG A 588 37.88 -19.75 12.71
C ARG A 588 38.38 -20.39 14.00
N THR A 589 37.58 -20.31 15.07
CA THR A 589 37.95 -20.91 16.37
C THR A 589 38.14 -22.42 16.27
N ARG A 590 37.32 -23.11 15.47
CA ARG A 590 37.42 -24.55 15.28
C ARG A 590 38.64 -24.94 14.46
N GLU A 591 38.98 -24.16 13.45
CA GLU A 591 40.21 -24.37 12.68
C GLU A 591 41.45 -24.17 13.54
N GLU A 592 41.51 -23.07 14.31
CA GLU A 592 42.63 -22.76 15.20
C GLU A 592 42.80 -23.79 16.32
N LYS A 593 41.70 -24.31 16.88
CA LYS A 593 41.72 -25.26 18.01
C LYS A 593 41.52 -26.72 17.62
N ASN A 594 41.39 -27.02 16.32
CA ASN A 594 41.11 -28.35 15.77
C ASN A 594 39.90 -29.05 16.43
N ILE A 595 38.81 -28.29 16.66
CA ILE A 595 37.60 -28.80 17.29
C ILE A 595 36.72 -29.48 16.23
N LYS A 596 36.37 -30.74 16.44
CA LYS A 596 35.37 -31.46 15.64
C LYS A 596 34.08 -31.65 16.43
N ARG A 597 32.97 -31.22 15.85
CA ARG A 597 31.62 -31.39 16.43
C ARG A 597 30.68 -31.90 15.33
N PRO A 598 29.79 -32.87 15.60
CA PRO A 598 28.89 -33.40 14.59
C PRO A 598 27.69 -32.47 14.34
N ASP A 599 27.97 -31.24 13.88
CA ASP A 599 26.98 -30.20 13.57
C ASP A 599 27.16 -29.65 12.14
N MET A 600 26.21 -28.81 11.70
CA MET A 600 26.21 -28.29 10.32
C MET A 600 27.45 -27.46 9.99
N ILE A 601 27.99 -26.65 10.91
CA ILE A 601 29.22 -25.88 10.64
C ILE A 601 30.38 -26.83 10.31
N ASN A 602 30.55 -27.91 11.08
CA ASN A 602 31.62 -28.87 10.77
C ASN A 602 31.39 -29.55 9.43
N LEU A 603 30.13 -29.87 9.10
CA LEU A 603 29.77 -30.42 7.80
C LEU A 603 30.07 -29.43 6.67
N LEU A 604 29.80 -28.14 6.85
CA LEU A 604 30.18 -27.10 5.88
C LEU A 604 31.70 -26.97 5.72
N MET A 605 32.46 -27.09 6.82
CA MET A 605 33.93 -27.10 6.78
C MET A 605 34.47 -28.34 6.04
N ASP A 606 33.91 -29.52 6.31
CA ASP A 606 34.28 -30.76 5.63
C ASP A 606 33.91 -30.70 4.13
N ALA A 607 32.75 -30.10 3.81
CA ALA A 607 32.33 -29.81 2.44
C ALA A 607 33.29 -28.86 1.72
N GLN A 608 33.76 -27.80 2.38
CA GLN A 608 34.74 -26.85 1.83
C GLN A 608 36.08 -27.53 1.52
N LYS A 609 36.47 -28.53 2.33
CA LYS A 609 37.68 -29.33 2.12
C LYS A 609 37.51 -30.43 1.05
N GLY A 610 36.27 -30.69 0.61
CA GLY A 610 35.94 -31.77 -0.32
C GLY A 610 35.90 -33.15 0.34
N ASP A 611 35.86 -33.21 1.67
CA ASP A 611 35.92 -34.45 2.47
C ASP A 611 34.53 -35.07 2.70
N LEU A 612 33.47 -34.39 2.28
CA LEU A 612 32.08 -34.78 2.53
C LEU A 612 31.56 -35.66 1.39
N ILE A 613 31.73 -36.98 1.53
CA ILE A 613 31.41 -37.99 0.51
C ILE A 613 30.12 -38.72 0.86
N TYR A 614 29.32 -39.02 -0.18
CA TYR A 614 28.13 -39.87 -0.06
C TYR A 614 28.55 -41.34 0.03
N ASN A 615 28.34 -41.99 1.17
CA ASN A 615 28.63 -43.42 1.32
C ASN A 615 27.49 -44.24 0.72
N ALA A 616 27.74 -44.90 -0.42
CA ALA A 616 26.72 -45.73 -1.12
C ALA A 616 26.13 -46.85 -0.25
N ALA A 617 26.86 -47.32 0.77
CA ALA A 617 26.42 -48.34 1.73
C ALA A 617 25.37 -47.85 2.75
N GLU A 618 25.06 -46.56 2.82
CA GLU A 618 24.10 -45.98 3.78
C GLU A 618 22.66 -45.82 3.23
N THR A 619 22.41 -46.32 2.02
CA THR A 619 21.14 -46.19 1.30
C THR A 619 19.98 -46.99 1.91
N ASP A 620 20.24 -47.90 2.86
CA ASP A 620 19.27 -48.79 3.50
C ASP A 620 18.79 -48.37 4.91
N SER A 621 19.04 -47.13 5.34
CA SER A 621 18.49 -46.67 6.64
C SER A 621 17.00 -46.33 6.55
N ALA A 622 16.20 -46.94 7.43
CA ALA A 622 14.75 -46.79 7.53
C ALA A 622 14.31 -45.31 7.38
N SER A 623 13.34 -45.07 6.48
CA SER A 623 12.82 -43.72 6.20
C SER A 623 12.40 -43.02 7.50
N ALA A 624 12.71 -41.72 7.64
CA ALA A 624 12.42 -40.93 8.85
C ALA A 624 10.91 -40.71 9.14
N GLY A 625 10.03 -41.39 8.40
CA GLY A 625 8.59 -41.26 8.41
C GLY A 625 7.99 -41.28 7.00
N PHE A 626 6.68 -41.52 6.89
CA PHE A 626 5.95 -41.56 5.61
C PHE A 626 6.10 -40.27 4.79
N ALA A 627 6.18 -39.12 5.46
CA ALA A 627 6.36 -37.82 4.81
C ALA A 627 7.80 -37.52 4.33
N THR A 628 8.75 -38.42 4.60
CA THR A 628 10.15 -38.22 4.17
C THR A 628 10.22 -38.17 2.66
N VAL A 629 10.83 -37.12 2.10
CA VAL A 629 11.00 -37.03 0.65
C VAL A 629 12.17 -37.90 0.17
N GLU A 630 12.07 -38.37 -1.06
CA GLU A 630 13.18 -39.06 -1.72
C GLU A 630 14.39 -38.14 -1.82
N GLU A 631 15.55 -38.64 -1.42
CA GLU A 631 16.79 -37.89 -1.56
C GLU A 631 17.13 -37.68 -3.04
N SER A 632 17.56 -36.46 -3.35
CA SER A 632 17.99 -36.09 -4.69
C SER A 632 19.20 -36.93 -5.12
N GLU A 633 19.16 -37.46 -6.34
CA GLU A 633 20.31 -38.15 -6.95
C GLU A 633 21.44 -37.18 -7.35
N ILE A 634 21.14 -35.88 -7.44
CA ILE A 634 22.11 -34.83 -7.75
C ILE A 634 23.26 -34.86 -6.72
N GLY A 635 24.47 -35.14 -7.19
CA GLY A 635 25.68 -35.17 -6.37
C GLY A 635 26.09 -36.55 -5.86
N ARG A 636 25.31 -37.61 -6.09
CA ARG A 636 25.65 -38.97 -5.60
C ARG A 636 26.91 -39.57 -6.26
N THR A 637 27.23 -39.18 -7.48
CA THR A 637 28.30 -39.78 -8.30
C THR A 637 29.46 -38.84 -8.63
N THR A 638 29.41 -37.58 -8.23
CA THR A 638 30.40 -36.57 -8.66
C THR A 638 30.90 -35.76 -7.46
N LEU A 639 32.20 -35.85 -7.19
CA LEU A 639 32.90 -34.98 -6.24
C LEU A 639 32.87 -33.54 -6.77
N ILE A 640 32.14 -32.67 -6.09
CA ILE A 640 32.03 -31.26 -6.47
C ILE A 640 33.20 -30.48 -5.87
N LYS A 641 34.18 -30.13 -6.70
CA LYS A 641 35.31 -29.27 -6.33
C LYS A 641 35.00 -27.79 -6.57
N ARG A 642 33.90 -27.29 -6.01
CA ARG A 642 33.59 -25.85 -6.02
C ARG A 642 34.06 -25.24 -4.70
N SER A 643 34.87 -24.18 -4.78
CA SER A 643 35.20 -23.37 -3.60
C SER A 643 34.06 -22.40 -3.31
N TRP A 644 33.55 -22.42 -2.08
CA TRP A 644 32.49 -21.54 -1.62
C TRP A 644 33.06 -20.35 -0.87
N THR A 645 32.50 -19.17 -1.10
CA THR A 645 32.82 -17.96 -0.36
C THR A 645 32.21 -17.98 1.04
N ASP A 646 32.78 -17.20 1.95
CA ASP A 646 32.24 -17.01 3.31
C ASP A 646 30.77 -16.60 3.30
N ASP A 647 30.37 -15.67 2.43
CA ASP A 647 28.98 -15.22 2.32
C ASP A 647 28.04 -16.33 1.84
N GLU A 648 28.51 -17.21 0.95
CA GLU A 648 27.73 -18.37 0.49
C GLU A 648 27.56 -19.42 1.60
N LEU A 649 28.60 -19.67 2.40
CA LEU A 649 28.51 -20.60 3.54
C LEU A 649 27.63 -20.04 4.65
N VAL A 650 27.80 -18.76 5.00
CA VAL A 650 26.98 -18.04 5.98
C VAL A 650 25.51 -18.03 5.55
N ALA A 651 25.22 -17.85 4.26
CA ALA A 651 23.87 -17.93 3.72
C ALA A 651 23.21 -19.32 3.93
N GLN A 652 23.98 -20.42 3.93
CA GLN A 652 23.44 -21.75 4.21
C GLN A 652 23.05 -21.92 5.67
N CYS A 653 23.90 -21.49 6.59
CA CYS A 653 23.55 -21.46 8.02
C CYS A 653 22.31 -20.59 8.28
N PHE A 654 22.20 -19.45 7.61
CA PHE A 654 21.06 -18.56 7.71
C PHE A 654 19.75 -19.20 7.23
N ILE A 655 19.75 -19.90 6.09
CA ILE A 655 18.51 -20.53 5.60
C ILE A 655 18.09 -21.73 6.43
N PHE A 656 19.04 -22.53 6.95
CA PHE A 656 18.72 -23.62 7.86
C PHE A 656 18.12 -23.11 9.18
N PHE A 657 18.62 -21.99 9.66
CA PHE A 657 18.06 -21.30 10.80
C PHE A 657 16.63 -20.80 10.56
N LEU A 658 16.41 -20.11 9.43
CA LEU A 658 15.07 -19.64 9.06
C LEU A 658 14.06 -20.79 8.95
N ALA A 659 14.45 -21.87 8.26
CA ALA A 659 13.60 -23.03 8.04
C ALA A 659 13.34 -23.83 9.31
N GLY A 660 14.38 -24.06 10.13
CA GLY A 660 14.30 -24.85 11.36
C GLY A 660 13.61 -24.15 12.52
N PHE A 661 13.55 -22.81 12.53
CA PHE A 661 12.89 -22.06 13.60
C PHE A 661 11.39 -21.84 13.35
N GLU A 662 11.04 -21.09 12.30
CA GLU A 662 9.66 -20.62 12.08
C GLU A 662 8.76 -21.74 11.52
N GLY A 663 9.27 -22.51 10.56
CA GLY A 663 8.51 -23.61 9.94
C GLY A 663 8.16 -24.70 10.95
N LEU A 664 9.15 -25.10 11.74
CA LEU A 664 9.01 -26.15 12.75
C LEU A 664 8.10 -25.74 13.91
N SER A 665 8.30 -24.56 14.49
CA SER A 665 7.47 -24.09 15.62
C SER A 665 6.01 -23.99 15.24
N ASN A 666 5.74 -23.55 14.02
CA ASN A 666 4.39 -23.45 13.49
C ASN A 666 3.77 -24.85 13.28
N ILE A 667 4.40 -25.76 12.55
CA ILE A 667 3.81 -27.09 12.30
C ILE A 667 3.64 -27.89 13.59
N THR A 668 4.61 -27.84 14.51
CA THR A 668 4.53 -28.53 15.80
C THR A 668 3.40 -27.96 16.66
N SER A 669 3.11 -26.66 16.59
CA SER A 669 1.94 -26.08 17.25
C SER A 669 0.62 -26.63 16.72
N PHE A 670 0.52 -26.92 15.42
CA PHE A 670 -0.63 -27.63 14.83
C PHE A 670 -0.68 -29.11 15.23
N VAL A 671 0.46 -29.77 15.41
CA VAL A 671 0.50 -31.14 15.95
C VAL A 671 -0.06 -31.16 17.38
N ILE A 672 0.41 -30.24 18.24
CA ILE A 672 -0.08 -30.08 19.61
C ILE A 672 -1.58 -29.79 19.59
N TYR A 673 -2.05 -28.90 18.69
CA TYR A 673 -3.47 -28.59 18.54
C TYR A 673 -4.30 -29.83 18.22
N GLU A 674 -3.95 -30.58 17.17
CA GLU A 674 -4.72 -31.74 16.73
C GLU A 674 -4.72 -32.86 17.78
N ILE A 675 -3.59 -33.13 18.45
CA ILE A 675 -3.53 -34.12 19.54
C ILE A 675 -4.35 -33.67 20.76
N MET A 676 -4.34 -32.38 21.09
CA MET A 676 -5.08 -31.84 22.23
C MET A 676 -6.61 -31.96 22.03
N VAL A 677 -7.11 -31.68 20.82
CA VAL A 677 -8.56 -31.69 20.55
C VAL A 677 -9.11 -33.08 20.19
N ASN A 678 -8.26 -34.02 19.76
CA ASN A 678 -8.62 -35.40 19.46
C ASN A 678 -8.10 -36.35 20.55
N LYS A 679 -8.87 -36.49 21.65
CA LYS A 679 -8.46 -37.25 22.85
C LYS A 679 -8.16 -38.71 22.58
N ASP A 680 -8.92 -39.35 21.70
CA ASP A 680 -8.72 -40.75 21.28
C ASP A 680 -7.35 -40.94 20.59
N VAL A 681 -6.95 -39.97 19.76
CA VAL A 681 -5.62 -39.94 19.16
C VAL A 681 -4.55 -39.76 20.23
N GLN A 682 -4.74 -38.83 21.18
CA GLN A 682 -3.79 -38.61 22.28
C GLN A 682 -3.60 -39.87 23.13
N ASP A 683 -4.69 -40.57 23.46
CA ASP A 683 -4.65 -41.79 24.27
C ASP A 683 -3.99 -42.95 23.53
N LYS A 684 -4.27 -43.10 22.22
CA LYS A 684 -3.63 -44.13 21.38
C LYS A 684 -2.14 -43.84 21.21
N LEU A 685 -1.77 -42.58 21.01
CA LEU A 685 -0.37 -42.15 20.96
C LEU A 685 0.34 -42.36 22.29
N TYR A 686 -0.30 -42.04 23.42
CA TYR A 686 0.24 -42.29 24.75
C TYR A 686 0.55 -43.78 24.99
N LYS A 687 -0.33 -44.67 24.54
CA LYS A 687 -0.10 -46.14 24.63
C LYS A 687 1.13 -46.57 23.83
N GLU A 688 1.33 -46.02 22.64
CA GLU A 688 2.52 -46.32 21.82
C GLU A 688 3.80 -45.82 22.49
N VAL A 689 3.86 -44.54 22.88
CA VAL A 689 5.08 -43.96 23.47
C VAL A 689 5.39 -44.58 24.83
N SER A 690 4.38 -44.90 25.65
CA SER A 690 4.59 -45.55 26.95
C SER A 690 5.09 -46.98 26.82
N ARG A 691 4.73 -47.69 25.75
CA ARG A 691 5.28 -49.02 25.46
C ARG A 691 6.76 -48.90 25.11
N ILE A 692 7.10 -47.98 24.21
CA ILE A 692 8.50 -47.76 23.80
C ILE A 692 9.37 -47.29 24.98
N GLU A 693 8.86 -46.42 25.85
CA GLU A 693 9.60 -45.99 27.05
C GLU A 693 9.91 -47.17 27.99
N LYS A 694 8.98 -48.11 28.14
CA LYS A 694 9.23 -49.35 28.90
C LYS A 694 10.29 -50.22 28.24
N ASP A 695 10.25 -50.33 26.91
CA ASP A 695 11.24 -51.11 26.14
C ASP A 695 12.65 -50.47 26.18
N LEU A 696 12.73 -49.14 26.37
CA LEU A 696 13.99 -48.42 26.53
C LEU A 696 14.67 -48.68 27.88
N ASP A 697 13.92 -49.09 28.91
CA ASP A 697 14.42 -49.43 30.25
C ASP A 697 15.36 -48.35 30.84
N GLY A 698 14.89 -47.09 30.78
CA GLY A 698 15.63 -45.92 31.29
C GLY A 698 16.78 -45.42 30.40
N LYS A 699 16.97 -46.00 29.20
CA LYS A 699 17.92 -45.46 28.21
C LYS A 699 17.30 -44.29 27.47
N SER A 700 18.11 -43.28 27.14
CA SER A 700 17.66 -42.15 26.33
C SER A 700 17.17 -42.59 24.96
N LEU A 701 16.15 -41.88 24.46
CA LEU A 701 15.60 -42.08 23.13
C LEU A 701 16.69 -41.93 22.06
N LYS A 702 16.77 -42.87 21.12
CA LYS A 702 17.70 -42.85 19.99
C LYS A 702 16.94 -42.79 18.68
N TYR A 703 17.64 -42.35 17.63
CA TYR A 703 17.08 -42.19 16.28
C TYR A 703 16.34 -43.43 15.78
N ASP A 704 16.92 -44.62 15.91
CA ASP A 704 16.32 -45.86 15.40
C ASP A 704 15.04 -46.23 16.16
N THR A 705 15.02 -46.00 17.49
CA THR A 705 13.81 -46.20 18.31
C THR A 705 12.73 -45.19 17.93
N LEU A 706 13.10 -43.93 17.70
CA LEU A 706 12.16 -42.89 17.26
C LEU A 706 11.48 -43.27 15.93
N GLN A 707 12.18 -43.92 15.01
CA GLN A 707 11.60 -44.39 13.75
C GLN A 707 10.61 -45.56 13.89
N GLN A 708 10.62 -46.25 15.03
CA GLN A 708 9.68 -47.36 15.29
C GLN A 708 8.28 -46.87 15.75
N LEU A 709 8.14 -45.58 16.08
CA LEU A 709 6.88 -44.97 16.50
C LEU A 709 5.93 -44.76 15.30
N LYS A 710 5.28 -45.84 14.88
CA LYS A 710 4.41 -45.87 13.69
C LYS A 710 3.20 -44.95 13.82
N TYR A 711 2.50 -44.99 14.96
CA TYR A 711 1.30 -44.18 15.15
C TYR A 711 1.65 -42.69 15.28
N LEU A 712 2.77 -42.37 15.95
CA LEU A 712 3.29 -41.00 15.93
C LEU A 712 3.59 -40.51 14.50
N ASP A 713 4.18 -41.35 13.65
CA ASP A 713 4.42 -41.02 12.25
C ASP A 713 3.12 -40.75 11.47
N MET A 714 2.08 -41.56 11.72
CA MET A 714 0.75 -41.37 11.15
C MET A 714 0.14 -40.03 11.58
N VAL A 715 0.25 -39.68 12.87
CA VAL A 715 -0.24 -38.41 13.43
C VAL A 715 0.48 -37.23 12.78
N VAL A 716 1.81 -37.26 12.73
CA VAL A 716 2.61 -36.18 12.12
C VAL A 716 2.31 -36.05 10.62
N SER A 717 2.13 -37.17 9.91
CA SER A 717 1.80 -37.16 8.49
C SER A 717 0.40 -36.58 8.21
N GLU A 718 -0.59 -36.90 9.03
CA GLU A 718 -1.93 -36.32 8.88
C GLU A 718 -1.94 -34.82 9.22
N VAL A 719 -1.14 -34.38 10.19
CA VAL A 719 -0.94 -32.94 10.46
C VAL A 719 -0.30 -32.26 9.25
N LEU A 720 0.76 -32.85 8.68
CA LEU A 720 1.42 -32.31 7.50
C LEU A 720 0.54 -32.31 6.25
N ARG A 721 -0.43 -33.22 6.13
CA ARG A 721 -1.46 -33.16 5.09
C ARG A 721 -2.40 -31.97 5.34
N LYS A 722 -2.98 -31.90 6.53
CA LYS A 722 -4.03 -30.91 6.83
C LYS A 722 -3.48 -29.48 6.95
N TRP A 723 -2.24 -29.33 7.42
CA TRP A 723 -1.63 -28.05 7.78
C TRP A 723 -0.31 -27.80 7.04
N ALA A 724 -0.31 -27.99 5.72
CA ALA A 724 0.84 -27.69 4.85
C ALA A 724 0.92 -26.22 4.41
N GLY A 725 2.06 -25.86 3.81
CA GLY A 725 2.19 -24.59 3.07
C GLY A 725 1.17 -24.49 1.91
N PRO A 726 0.76 -23.28 1.50
CA PRO A 726 -0.32 -23.10 0.54
C PRO A 726 0.08 -23.55 -0.88
N PHE A 727 1.29 -23.22 -1.32
CA PHE A 727 1.83 -23.56 -2.63
C PHE A 727 3.36 -23.45 -2.68
N VAL A 728 3.96 -24.01 -3.73
CA VAL A 728 5.37 -23.78 -4.12
C VAL A 728 5.44 -23.43 -5.60
N ASP A 729 6.47 -22.69 -6.02
CA ASP A 729 6.62 -22.21 -7.40
C ASP A 729 7.79 -22.86 -8.15
N ARG A 730 7.76 -22.74 -9.49
CA ARG A 730 8.89 -22.99 -10.40
C ARG A 730 8.88 -21.96 -11.53
N ILE A 731 10.05 -21.72 -12.10
CA ILE A 731 10.23 -20.91 -13.33
C ILE A 731 10.77 -21.77 -14.47
N CYS A 732 10.26 -21.54 -15.66
CA CYS A 732 10.70 -22.18 -16.90
C CYS A 732 12.06 -21.61 -17.32
N THR A 733 13.08 -22.44 -17.40
CA THR A 733 14.45 -22.03 -17.76
C THR A 733 14.70 -22.09 -19.27
N LYS A 734 13.89 -22.87 -19.99
CA LYS A 734 13.92 -23.08 -21.44
C LYS A 734 12.50 -23.24 -21.97
N ASP A 735 12.23 -22.83 -23.21
CA ASP A 735 10.90 -22.98 -23.80
C ASP A 735 10.48 -24.46 -23.81
N PHE A 736 9.27 -24.75 -23.33
CA PHE A 736 8.76 -26.10 -23.19
C PHE A 736 7.27 -26.17 -23.54
N THR A 737 6.90 -27.09 -24.44
CA THR A 737 5.50 -27.31 -24.82
C THR A 737 4.94 -28.52 -24.10
N LEU A 738 3.99 -28.28 -23.19
CA LEU A 738 3.25 -29.31 -22.50
C LEU A 738 2.05 -29.73 -23.35
N LYS A 739 1.97 -31.00 -23.75
CA LYS A 739 0.76 -31.59 -24.33
C LYS A 739 -0.07 -32.25 -23.23
N TYR A 740 -1.34 -31.90 -23.14
CA TYR A 740 -2.27 -32.45 -22.15
C TYR A 740 -3.67 -32.64 -22.77
N ASP A 741 -4.48 -33.56 -22.23
CA ASP A 741 -5.83 -33.86 -22.73
C ASP A 741 -5.92 -34.18 -24.24
N GLY A 742 -4.88 -34.83 -24.79
CA GLY A 742 -4.82 -35.31 -26.18
C GLY A 742 -4.64 -34.21 -27.23
N ASN A 743 -5.48 -33.17 -27.20
CA ASN A 743 -5.56 -32.12 -28.20
C ASN A 743 -5.24 -30.71 -27.65
N LYS A 744 -4.98 -30.55 -26.34
CA LYS A 744 -4.58 -29.27 -25.77
C LYS A 744 -3.06 -29.21 -25.61
N GLU A 745 -2.52 -28.03 -25.82
CA GLU A 745 -1.12 -27.74 -25.52
C GLU A 745 -0.99 -26.41 -24.80
N TYR A 746 0.04 -26.31 -23.96
CA TYR A 746 0.43 -25.06 -23.33
C TYR A 746 1.95 -24.91 -23.44
N THR A 747 2.39 -23.83 -24.07
CA THR A 747 3.81 -23.52 -24.19
C THR A 747 4.21 -22.61 -23.04
N PHE A 748 5.08 -23.13 -22.17
CA PHE A 748 5.82 -22.32 -21.21
C PHE A 748 7.01 -21.69 -21.93
N TYR A 749 7.03 -20.38 -22.02
CA TYR A 749 8.21 -19.66 -22.50
C TYR A 749 9.21 -19.45 -21.36
N LYS A 750 10.50 -19.36 -21.69
CA LYS A 750 11.55 -19.05 -20.73
C LYS A 750 11.20 -17.81 -19.91
N GLY A 751 11.23 -17.95 -18.58
CA GLY A 751 10.89 -16.90 -17.63
C GLY A 751 9.43 -16.93 -17.15
N GLU A 752 8.53 -17.68 -17.81
CA GLU A 752 7.19 -17.94 -17.30
C GLU A 752 7.24 -18.90 -16.11
N SER A 753 6.24 -18.80 -15.22
CA SER A 753 6.26 -19.50 -13.93
C SER A 753 4.97 -20.28 -13.70
N PHE A 754 5.06 -21.33 -12.89
CA PHE A 754 3.90 -22.07 -12.41
C PHE A 754 3.94 -22.26 -10.90
N VAL A 755 2.76 -22.46 -10.31
CA VAL A 755 2.58 -22.81 -8.90
C VAL A 755 1.94 -24.18 -8.76
N ILE A 756 2.35 -24.87 -7.70
CA ILE A 756 1.87 -26.17 -7.27
C ILE A 756 1.02 -25.92 -6.02
N PRO A 757 -0.32 -25.99 -6.09
CA PRO A 757 -1.21 -25.64 -4.99
C PRO A 757 -1.32 -26.79 -3.98
N ILE A 758 -0.31 -26.95 -3.12
CA ILE A 758 -0.22 -28.02 -2.10
C ILE A 758 -1.51 -28.15 -1.30
N THR A 759 -2.05 -27.02 -0.80
CA THR A 759 -3.30 -27.02 -0.01
C THR A 759 -4.49 -27.63 -0.77
N VAL A 760 -4.54 -27.44 -2.09
CA VAL A 760 -5.63 -27.95 -2.94
C VAL A 760 -5.53 -29.45 -3.10
N TYR A 761 -4.32 -29.99 -3.33
CA TYR A 761 -4.11 -31.45 -3.39
C TYR A 761 -4.46 -32.11 -2.05
N HIS A 762 -3.95 -31.55 -0.96
CA HIS A 762 -4.11 -32.11 0.37
C HIS A 762 -5.55 -32.08 0.89
N HIS A 763 -6.37 -31.13 0.41
CA HIS A 763 -7.77 -31.00 0.79
C HIS A 763 -8.75 -31.42 -0.31
N ASN A 764 -8.26 -32.06 -1.37
CA ASN A 764 -9.14 -32.59 -2.42
C ASN A 764 -9.79 -33.89 -1.93
N PRO A 765 -11.14 -33.96 -1.86
CA PRO A 765 -11.85 -35.18 -1.46
C PRO A 765 -11.61 -36.39 -2.39
N GLU A 766 -11.19 -36.17 -3.63
CA GLU A 766 -10.83 -37.25 -4.57
C GLU A 766 -9.54 -37.97 -4.14
N PHE A 767 -8.60 -37.25 -3.54
CA PHE A 767 -7.33 -37.82 -3.06
C PHE A 767 -7.39 -38.19 -1.58
N PHE A 768 -8.16 -37.43 -0.79
CA PHE A 768 -8.30 -37.62 0.66
C PHE A 768 -9.78 -37.53 1.07
N PRO A 769 -10.52 -38.66 1.15
CA PRO A 769 -11.95 -38.66 1.50
C PRO A 769 -12.22 -38.02 2.87
N ASN A 770 -13.20 -37.12 3.00
CA ASN A 770 -13.41 -36.29 4.21
C ASN A 770 -12.15 -35.48 4.62
N PRO A 771 -11.62 -34.62 3.74
CA PRO A 771 -10.29 -34.02 3.89
C PRO A 771 -10.14 -33.09 5.10
N GLU A 772 -11.22 -32.57 5.65
CA GLU A 772 -11.20 -31.68 6.82
C GLU A 772 -11.14 -32.45 8.16
N LYS A 773 -11.52 -33.74 8.16
CA LYS A 773 -11.41 -34.61 9.34
C LYS A 773 -9.95 -34.98 9.56
N PHE A 774 -9.46 -34.76 10.77
CA PHE A 774 -8.16 -35.26 11.22
C PHE A 774 -8.27 -36.77 11.44
N ASP A 775 -7.62 -37.56 10.57
CA ASP A 775 -7.64 -39.02 10.61
C ASP A 775 -6.26 -39.62 10.35
N PRO A 776 -5.46 -39.89 11.41
CA PRO A 776 -4.16 -40.54 11.28
C PRO A 776 -4.21 -41.89 10.57
N GLU A 777 -5.34 -42.62 10.62
CA GLU A 777 -5.47 -43.95 10.03
C GLU A 777 -5.35 -43.96 8.50
N ARG A 778 -5.39 -42.79 7.84
CA ARG A 778 -5.06 -42.66 6.40
C ARG A 778 -3.65 -43.16 6.08
N PHE A 779 -2.72 -42.96 7.01
CA PHE A 779 -1.32 -43.29 6.86
C PHE A 779 -0.95 -44.64 7.49
N SER A 780 -1.95 -45.45 7.85
CA SER A 780 -1.76 -46.82 8.32
C SER A 780 -1.07 -47.69 7.26
N ASP A 781 -0.42 -48.77 7.69
CA ASP A 781 0.28 -49.69 6.80
C ASP A 781 -0.65 -50.25 5.70
N GLU A 782 -1.94 -50.43 6.00
CA GLU A 782 -2.96 -50.92 5.07
C GLU A 782 -3.41 -49.89 4.03
N LYS A 783 -3.50 -48.60 4.41
CA LYS A 783 -4.06 -47.56 3.54
C LYS A 783 -3.02 -46.71 2.83
N LYS A 784 -1.81 -46.57 3.39
CA LYS A 784 -0.78 -45.66 2.88
C LYS A 784 -0.37 -45.95 1.43
N GLY A 785 -0.44 -47.21 0.99
CA GLY A 785 -0.15 -47.61 -0.39
C GLY A 785 -1.15 -47.10 -1.43
N SER A 786 -2.34 -46.66 -1.01
CA SER A 786 -3.36 -46.06 -1.89
C SER A 786 -3.21 -44.56 -2.10
N ILE A 787 -2.34 -43.90 -1.33
CA ILE A 787 -2.11 -42.45 -1.43
C ILE A 787 -1.30 -42.17 -2.70
N ASN A 788 -1.83 -41.33 -3.58
CA ASN A 788 -1.09 -40.87 -4.74
C ASN A 788 0.09 -40.00 -4.29
N SER A 789 1.32 -40.48 -4.51
CA SER A 789 2.56 -39.82 -4.10
C SER A 789 2.77 -38.44 -4.73
N SER A 790 2.11 -38.14 -5.84
CA SER A 790 2.15 -36.81 -6.48
C SER A 790 1.18 -35.81 -5.85
N THR A 791 0.33 -36.25 -4.91
CA THR A 791 -0.68 -35.42 -4.23
C THR A 791 -0.33 -35.16 -2.77
N TYR A 792 0.36 -36.08 -2.09
CA TYR A 792 0.87 -35.86 -0.73
C TYR A 792 2.30 -35.27 -0.75
N ILE A 793 2.38 -33.95 -0.90
CA ILE A 793 3.65 -33.23 -1.08
C ILE A 793 3.95 -32.15 0.00
N PRO A 794 3.87 -32.44 1.31
CA PRO A 794 4.08 -31.44 2.37
C PRO A 794 5.49 -30.81 2.35
N PHE A 795 6.48 -31.55 1.83
CA PHE A 795 7.87 -31.13 1.69
C PHE A 795 8.27 -30.91 0.22
N GLY A 796 7.29 -30.71 -0.66
CA GLY A 796 7.50 -30.57 -2.10
C GLY A 796 7.76 -31.89 -2.83
N ILE A 797 8.10 -31.78 -4.11
CA ILE A 797 8.26 -32.91 -5.04
C ILE A 797 9.47 -32.71 -5.97
N GLY A 798 10.06 -33.81 -6.42
CA GLY A 798 11.22 -33.84 -7.32
C GLY A 798 12.53 -33.40 -6.66
N PRO A 799 13.61 -33.21 -7.43
CA PRO A 799 14.95 -32.91 -6.90
C PRO A 799 15.07 -31.60 -6.10
N ARG A 800 14.09 -30.70 -6.23
CA ARG A 800 13.96 -29.44 -5.49
C ARG A 800 13.11 -29.54 -4.21
N ASN A 801 12.79 -30.75 -3.76
CA ASN A 801 12.11 -31.00 -2.50
C ASN A 801 12.93 -30.53 -1.27
N CYS A 802 12.30 -30.52 -0.09
CA CYS A 802 12.94 -30.11 1.16
C CYS A 802 14.15 -31.00 1.49
N ILE A 803 15.33 -30.39 1.61
CA ILE A 803 16.56 -31.11 2.02
C ILE A 803 16.50 -31.59 3.47
N GLY A 804 15.81 -30.83 4.33
CA GLY A 804 15.75 -31.04 5.77
C GLY A 804 14.56 -31.87 6.25
N SER A 805 13.84 -32.58 5.36
CA SER A 805 12.61 -33.32 5.73
C SER A 805 12.85 -34.33 6.86
N ARG A 806 13.96 -35.08 6.81
CA ARG A 806 14.35 -36.05 7.85
C ARG A 806 14.64 -35.39 9.19
N PHE A 807 15.37 -34.27 9.16
CA PHE A 807 15.69 -33.49 10.35
C PHE A 807 14.42 -32.95 11.00
N ALA A 808 13.52 -32.34 10.21
CA ALA A 808 12.26 -31.79 10.71
C ALA A 808 11.34 -32.88 11.29
N LEU A 809 11.22 -34.04 10.62
CA LEU A 809 10.41 -35.15 11.13
C LEU A 809 10.99 -35.74 12.42
N MET A 810 12.30 -35.90 12.51
CA MET A 810 12.98 -36.33 13.74
C MET A 810 12.70 -35.36 14.89
N GLU A 811 12.84 -34.06 14.62
CA GLU A 811 12.63 -33.02 15.61
C GLU A 811 11.18 -32.98 16.12
N ILE A 812 10.18 -32.94 15.21
CA ILE A 812 8.76 -32.95 15.58
C ILE A 812 8.43 -34.20 16.41
N LYS A 813 8.87 -35.37 15.96
CA LYS A 813 8.58 -36.63 16.64
C LYS A 813 9.20 -36.68 18.04
N ALA A 814 10.46 -36.26 18.20
CA ALA A 814 11.11 -36.24 19.50
C ALA A 814 10.38 -35.30 20.49
N ILE A 815 10.01 -34.10 20.04
CA ILE A 815 9.27 -33.14 20.86
C ILE A 815 7.94 -33.74 21.32
N ILE A 816 7.16 -34.29 20.38
CA ILE A 816 5.82 -34.84 20.67
C ILE A 816 5.91 -36.10 21.54
N TYR A 817 6.92 -36.95 21.32
CA TYR A 817 7.19 -38.11 22.18
C TYR A 817 7.31 -37.70 23.65
N TYR A 818 8.21 -36.76 23.96
CA TYR A 818 8.46 -36.33 25.32
C TYR A 818 7.26 -35.58 25.93
N LEU A 819 6.54 -34.77 25.15
CA LEU A 819 5.34 -34.08 25.62
C LEU A 819 4.21 -35.07 25.96
N VAL A 820 3.90 -36.02 25.08
CA VAL A 820 2.79 -36.96 25.30
C VAL A 820 3.12 -37.97 26.40
N LEU A 821 4.37 -38.43 26.48
CA LEU A 821 4.82 -39.34 27.54
C LEU A 821 4.66 -38.71 28.93
N ASN A 822 5.01 -37.43 29.08
CA ASN A 822 5.09 -36.78 30.39
C ASN A 822 3.86 -35.95 30.76
N PHE A 823 2.98 -35.62 29.81
CA PHE A 823 1.88 -34.69 30.06
C PHE A 823 0.58 -35.15 29.39
N HIS A 824 -0.55 -34.86 30.04
CA HIS A 824 -1.82 -34.68 29.37
C HIS A 824 -1.83 -33.28 28.73
N ILE A 825 -2.06 -33.23 27.43
CA ILE A 825 -2.12 -31.98 26.66
C ILE A 825 -3.57 -31.54 26.62
N GLU A 826 -3.87 -30.43 27.28
CA GLU A 826 -5.25 -30.02 27.56
C GLU A 826 -5.61 -28.64 26.98
N GLN A 827 -6.84 -28.56 26.49
CA GLN A 827 -7.44 -27.30 26.07
C GLN A 827 -7.75 -26.41 27.28
N THR A 828 -7.79 -25.12 27.01
CA THR A 828 -8.06 -24.05 27.97
C THR A 828 -9.21 -23.19 27.47
N GLU A 829 -9.71 -22.28 28.29
CA GLU A 829 -10.68 -21.25 27.88
C GLU A 829 -10.18 -20.34 26.73
N LYS A 830 -8.85 -20.24 26.54
CA LYS A 830 -8.22 -19.47 25.45
C LYS A 830 -8.03 -20.28 24.16
N THR A 831 -8.27 -21.58 24.20
CA THR A 831 -8.08 -22.47 23.06
C THR A 831 -9.19 -22.28 22.02
N GLN A 832 -8.84 -21.93 20.79
CA GLN A 832 -9.81 -21.73 19.71
C GLN A 832 -10.20 -23.07 19.06
N ILE A 833 -11.47 -23.47 19.20
CA ILE A 833 -12.01 -24.70 18.59
C ILE A 833 -13.29 -24.35 17.81
N PRO A 834 -13.38 -24.61 16.48
CA PRO A 834 -12.29 -25.05 15.60
C PRO A 834 -11.24 -23.95 15.38
N ILE A 835 -9.99 -24.34 15.12
CA ILE A 835 -8.89 -23.41 14.82
C ILE A 835 -9.19 -22.60 13.56
N ARG A 836 -8.82 -21.33 13.56
CA ARG A 836 -8.90 -20.44 12.40
C ARG A 836 -7.51 -19.96 12.02
N LEU A 837 -7.31 -19.73 10.74
CA LEU A 837 -6.07 -19.17 10.22
C LEU A 837 -6.08 -17.65 10.32
N ALA A 838 -4.93 -17.06 10.63
CA ALA A 838 -4.75 -15.62 10.64
C ALA A 838 -4.80 -15.07 9.20
N ASN A 839 -5.52 -13.96 9.00
CA ASN A 839 -5.46 -13.20 7.75
C ASN A 839 -4.09 -12.53 7.64
N SER A 840 -3.19 -13.15 6.90
CA SER A 840 -1.82 -12.68 6.75
C SER A 840 -1.27 -13.01 5.37
N PHE A 841 -0.35 -12.16 4.92
CA PHE A 841 0.52 -12.45 3.79
C PHE A 841 1.71 -13.34 4.20
N ALA A 842 2.00 -13.44 5.50
CA ALA A 842 2.88 -14.47 6.03
C ALA A 842 2.23 -15.86 5.88
N GLY A 843 3.03 -16.93 5.94
CA GLY A 843 2.58 -18.30 5.72
C GLY A 843 1.46 -18.76 6.68
N LEU A 844 1.20 -20.07 6.69
CA LEU A 844 0.18 -20.69 7.54
C LEU A 844 0.37 -20.29 9.01
N MET A 845 -0.63 -19.68 9.66
CA MET A 845 -0.57 -19.31 11.08
C MET A 845 -1.97 -19.36 11.70
N SER A 846 -2.08 -19.69 12.98
CA SER A 846 -3.33 -19.60 13.74
C SER A 846 -3.72 -18.15 14.05
N GLU A 847 -5.02 -17.81 14.00
CA GLU A 847 -5.56 -16.47 14.26
C GLU A 847 -5.25 -15.97 15.67
N LYS A 848 -5.43 -16.83 16.68
CA LYS A 848 -5.31 -16.48 18.11
C LYS A 848 -4.19 -17.19 18.85
N GLY A 849 -3.26 -17.83 18.13
CA GLY A 849 -2.28 -18.74 18.74
C GLY A 849 -2.91 -20.06 19.20
N VAL A 850 -2.07 -21.06 19.48
CA VAL A 850 -2.51 -22.34 20.04
C VAL A 850 -2.24 -22.32 21.54
N HIS A 851 -3.26 -21.97 22.33
CA HIS A 851 -3.15 -21.95 23.79
C HIS A 851 -3.41 -23.34 24.39
N VAL A 852 -2.54 -23.79 25.28
CA VAL A 852 -2.50 -25.15 25.80
C VAL A 852 -2.02 -25.20 27.26
N GLN A 853 -2.48 -26.20 28.01
CA GLN A 853 -1.98 -26.57 29.34
C GLN A 853 -1.32 -27.96 29.27
N PHE A 854 -0.17 -28.09 29.94
CA PHE A 854 0.54 -29.36 30.08
C PHE A 854 0.38 -29.87 31.52
N ARG A 855 -0.55 -30.83 31.73
CA ARG A 855 -0.75 -31.45 33.05
C ARG A 855 0.18 -32.64 33.22
N PRO A 856 1.10 -32.68 34.21
CA PRO A 856 2.00 -33.80 34.39
C PRO A 856 1.30 -35.15 34.54
N ARG A 857 1.87 -36.20 33.94
CA ARG A 857 1.54 -37.61 34.19
C ARG A 857 2.51 -38.14 35.26
N TYR A 858 1.96 -38.74 36.31
CA TYR A 858 2.71 -39.33 37.42
C TYR A 858 2.69 -40.85 37.37
#